data_AF-N1Q2V7-F1
#
_entry.id   AF-N1Q2V7-F1
#
_cell.length_a   1.000
_cell.length_b   1.000
_cell.length_c   1.000
_cell.angle_alpha   90.00
_cell.angle_beta   90.00
_cell.angle_gamma   90.00
#
_symmetry.space_group_name_H-M   'P 1'
#
loop_
_entity.id
_entity.type
_entity.pdbx_description
1 polymer ?
#
loop_
_entity_poly.entity_id
_entity_poly.type
_entity_poly.pdbx_seq_one_letter_code
_entity_poly.pdbx_strand_id
1 'polypeptide(L)'
;MRFDAPLVFSAFWATVSAAGIPSNDQPALASRTDDFQLHVLKARIAQIEHALRQALDKLAAIYNASLPTTDSPSRGSVTLTSSTSLNTQTATLPVSSSIQGLLSSLTAATSTVSVASSTTLTKSSSTTIPAATSTTDNTKTSSTPTSSLKSSIANSTSMGATASTPSSNATTMASTTCASLCSQLTFPSTLDASPVSCVSYAANETITITGGQQTVTCGTTITPDIDLCRVVLTVTTSPESEVYMEVWLPDGNSAWNGRTMTTDNSGVNGCVAFADMQYVTGMGFAAIGDNGGHNSSSFDGSWFEGSNELILDWAGRARHASVVAGKAVVQQFYNQQAAYSYYIGCSAGGWQGMKSAQTYPEDFDGIIAGSSATDFNHLQAWSGRFVQLTGNGTSDPRFLTEANWITVQSAIFAQCDAALDGVDDGILEDPTICDFDYTVLSNSTYGLTTTQQETVRQVFTALYNTEGNLLFPALLLGSEVDAFRLGQLSGSVQAISEDWYKYAVVNNSNWDALDMGQDDYAKADQLDAYHGNVSGYDGDLSAFQSAGGKLLMYHGMADPLVSEGVVQRYYLKVAQTLGISNSGMDEFLRLFRISGMAHCGVGGISGAGAWMFGQNEAAAAASVNIIDVLQDWVERDSAPDTLRGTKFWYDTESLGVQFERDHCRFPYRTTYRSGDYTQPSSWGCDLISDWQACGVGAMPRLCNVDGTFDA
;
A
#
# COMPACT_ATOMS: atom_id res chain seq x y z
N MET A 1 32.11 18.49 -34.04
CA MET A 1 31.66 19.78 -34.58
C MET A 1 30.88 20.49 -33.48
N ARG A 2 31.23 21.74 -33.15
CA ARG A 2 30.38 22.64 -32.37
C ARG A 2 29.10 22.89 -33.16
N PHE A 3 27.95 22.86 -32.50
CA PHE A 3 26.71 23.38 -33.08
C PHE A 3 26.33 24.66 -32.34
N ASP A 4 26.32 25.74 -33.12
CA ASP A 4 25.83 27.05 -32.75
C ASP A 4 24.30 27.01 -32.56
N ALA A 5 23.85 27.66 -31.49
CA ALA A 5 22.45 27.99 -31.25
C ALA A 5 22.00 29.07 -32.25
N PRO A 6 21.12 28.74 -33.23
CA PRO A 6 19.87 29.48 -33.36
C PRO A 6 18.79 28.67 -34.13
N LEU A 7 18.13 27.68 -33.52
CA LEU A 7 16.93 27.05 -34.14
C LEU A 7 15.77 26.83 -33.17
N VAL A 8 15.94 27.11 -31.87
CA VAL A 8 14.86 27.05 -30.87
C VAL A 8 14.16 28.41 -30.71
N PHE A 9 14.75 29.49 -31.21
CA PHE A 9 14.22 30.86 -31.09
C PHE A 9 13.10 31.21 -32.11
N SER A 10 12.92 30.42 -33.17
CA SER A 10 11.90 30.68 -34.21
C SER A 10 10.53 30.05 -33.90
N ALA A 11 10.49 28.99 -33.09
CA ALA A 11 9.22 28.34 -32.71
C ALA A 11 8.45 29.13 -31.64
N PHE A 12 9.16 29.90 -30.79
CA PHE A 12 8.55 30.68 -29.71
C PHE A 12 7.78 31.91 -30.22
N TRP A 13 8.23 32.53 -31.32
CA TRP A 13 7.54 33.68 -31.92
C TRP A 13 6.34 33.30 -32.80
N ALA A 14 6.28 32.04 -33.26
CA ALA A 14 5.12 31.52 -33.98
C ALA A 14 3.89 31.34 -33.07
N THR A 15 4.09 31.00 -31.80
CA THR A 15 3.01 30.89 -30.79
C THR A 15 2.62 32.24 -30.18
N VAL A 16 3.56 33.19 -30.04
CA VAL A 16 3.23 34.55 -29.56
C VAL A 16 2.40 35.34 -30.59
N SER A 17 2.57 35.06 -31.88
CA SER A 17 1.74 35.65 -32.95
C SER A 17 0.30 35.11 -33.00
N ALA A 18 0.03 33.98 -32.36
CA ALA A 18 -1.30 33.37 -32.29
C ALA A 18 -2.17 33.90 -31.14
N ALA A 19 -1.62 34.70 -30.22
CA ALA A 19 -2.30 35.21 -29.02
C ALA A 19 -2.64 36.71 -29.03
N GLY A 20 -2.41 37.43 -30.14
CA GLY A 20 -3.00 38.77 -30.36
C GLY A 20 -2.60 39.88 -29.38
N ILE A 21 -1.32 40.02 -29.00
CA ILE A 21 -0.82 41.15 -28.21
C ILE A 21 -0.01 42.12 -29.11
N PRO A 22 -0.26 43.45 -29.09
CA PRO A 22 0.39 44.41 -30.00
C PRO A 22 1.89 44.59 -29.74
N SER A 23 2.64 44.76 -30.83
CA SER A 23 4.10 44.68 -30.89
C SER A 23 4.86 45.98 -30.56
N ASN A 24 4.77 46.53 -29.35
CA ASN A 24 5.52 47.76 -29.02
C ASN A 24 6.29 47.83 -27.68
N ASP A 25 6.48 46.72 -26.94
CA ASP A 25 7.28 46.74 -25.69
C ASP A 25 8.36 45.64 -25.62
N GLN A 26 9.16 45.51 -26.68
CA GLN A 26 10.19 44.47 -26.82
C GLN A 26 11.60 44.73 -26.21
N PRO A 27 11.94 45.86 -25.55
CA PRO A 27 13.22 45.93 -24.82
C PRO A 27 13.14 45.79 -23.29
N ALA A 28 11.98 45.53 -22.66
CA ALA A 28 11.87 45.49 -21.19
C ALA A 28 11.78 44.08 -20.56
N LEU A 29 11.55 43.01 -21.33
CA LEU A 29 11.39 41.65 -20.79
C LEU A 29 12.69 40.82 -20.67
N ALA A 30 13.80 41.29 -21.24
CA ALA A 30 15.06 40.53 -21.25
C ALA A 30 15.88 40.63 -19.94
N SER A 31 15.35 41.25 -18.88
CA SER A 31 16.06 41.42 -17.59
C SER A 31 15.36 40.81 -16.37
N ARG A 32 14.28 40.02 -16.56
CA ARG A 32 13.56 39.37 -15.45
C ARG A 32 13.08 37.95 -15.78
N THR A 33 14.01 37.07 -16.12
CA THR A 33 13.74 35.62 -16.06
C THR A 33 14.76 34.99 -15.12
N ASP A 34 14.26 34.53 -13.98
CA ASP A 34 15.04 33.94 -12.90
C ASP A 34 15.80 32.69 -13.37
N ASP A 35 17.04 32.58 -12.88
CA ASP A 35 18.01 31.52 -13.15
C ASP A 35 17.47 30.10 -12.85
N PHE A 36 16.42 30.00 -12.05
CA PHE A 36 15.77 28.76 -11.60
C PHE A 36 14.95 28.04 -12.68
N GLN A 37 14.09 28.76 -13.42
CA GLN A 37 13.30 28.18 -14.51
C GLN A 37 14.20 27.70 -15.65
N LEU A 38 15.33 28.39 -15.83
CA LEU A 38 16.36 28.01 -16.80
C LEU A 38 17.09 26.73 -16.37
N HIS A 39 17.32 26.51 -15.06
CA HIS A 39 17.93 25.27 -14.55
C HIS A 39 17.00 24.06 -14.67
N VAL A 40 15.72 24.19 -14.31
CA VAL A 40 14.71 23.12 -14.48
C VAL A 40 14.54 22.77 -15.97
N LEU A 41 14.52 23.77 -16.85
CA LEU A 41 14.42 23.54 -18.29
C LEU A 41 15.70 22.90 -18.85
N LYS A 42 16.89 23.29 -18.38
CA LYS A 42 18.17 22.65 -18.75
C LYS A 42 18.23 21.19 -18.30
N ALA A 43 17.74 20.89 -17.09
CA ALA A 43 17.67 19.52 -16.59
C ALA A 43 16.73 18.65 -17.44
N ARG A 44 15.54 19.18 -17.79
CA ARG A 44 14.61 18.48 -18.69
C ARG A 44 15.16 18.31 -20.10
N ILE A 45 15.86 19.30 -20.64
CA ILE A 45 16.53 19.19 -21.95
C ILE A 45 17.63 18.13 -21.90
N ALA A 46 18.46 18.12 -20.85
CA ALA A 46 19.51 17.12 -20.68
C ALA A 46 18.94 15.69 -20.56
N GLN A 47 17.80 15.52 -19.88
CA GLN A 47 17.08 14.24 -19.80
C GLN A 47 16.54 13.80 -21.16
N ILE A 48 15.93 14.71 -21.92
CA ILE A 48 15.43 14.41 -23.27
C ILE A 48 16.60 14.07 -24.23
N GLU A 49 17.70 14.82 -24.18
CA GLU A 49 18.89 14.54 -24.98
C GLU A 49 19.53 13.19 -24.63
N HIS A 50 19.52 12.80 -23.35
CA HIS A 50 20.01 11.51 -22.91
C HIS A 50 19.13 10.36 -23.40
N ALA A 51 17.80 10.48 -23.25
CA ALA A 51 16.84 9.49 -23.75
C ALA A 51 16.93 9.33 -25.27
N LEU A 52 17.11 10.43 -26.01
CA LEU A 52 17.27 10.41 -27.46
C LEU A 52 18.58 9.72 -27.88
N ARG A 53 19.69 9.95 -27.16
CA ARG A 53 20.97 9.26 -27.40
C ARG A 53 20.84 7.76 -27.17
N GLN A 54 20.20 7.33 -26.09
CA GLN A 54 19.97 5.91 -25.81
C GLN A 54 19.08 5.24 -26.87
N ALA A 55 18.04 5.93 -27.34
CA ALA A 55 17.19 5.43 -28.43
C ALA A 55 17.97 5.28 -29.74
N LEU A 56 18.87 6.23 -30.05
CA LEU A 56 19.74 6.16 -31.21
C LEU A 56 20.78 5.04 -31.10
N ASP A 57 21.36 4.81 -29.92
CA ASP A 57 22.31 3.73 -29.68
C ASP A 57 21.63 2.35 -29.82
N LYS A 58 20.38 2.21 -29.34
CA LYS A 58 19.56 0.99 -29.55
C LYS A 58 19.23 0.76 -31.02
N LEU A 59 18.87 1.81 -31.76
CA LEU A 59 18.63 1.71 -33.21
C LEU A 59 19.91 1.35 -33.98
N ALA A 60 21.05 1.91 -33.58
CA ALA A 60 22.35 1.57 -34.17
C ALA A 60 22.76 0.12 -33.87
N ALA A 61 22.47 -0.39 -32.67
CA ALA A 61 22.69 -1.79 -32.31
C ALA A 61 21.81 -2.73 -33.13
N ILE A 62 20.52 -2.41 -33.31
CA ILE A 62 19.58 -3.18 -34.15
C ILE A 62 20.03 -3.17 -35.62
N TYR A 63 20.46 -2.02 -36.13
CA TYR A 63 20.97 -1.87 -37.49
C TYR A 63 22.26 -2.67 -37.72
N ASN A 64 23.20 -2.64 -36.76
CA ASN A 64 24.45 -3.41 -36.84
C ASN A 64 24.21 -4.92 -36.69
N ALA A 65 23.22 -5.33 -35.89
CA ALA A 65 22.84 -6.74 -35.75
C ALA A 65 22.11 -7.31 -36.97
N SER A 66 21.62 -6.45 -37.88
CA SER A 66 20.89 -6.85 -39.08
C SER A 66 21.75 -6.81 -40.36
N LEU A 67 23.06 -6.54 -40.25
CA LEU A 67 24.00 -6.65 -41.37
C LEU A 67 24.54 -8.09 -41.52
N PRO A 68 24.50 -8.71 -42.71
CA PRO A 68 25.01 -10.07 -42.90
C PRO A 68 26.55 -10.10 -42.83
N THR A 69 27.10 -11.06 -42.09
CA THR A 69 28.53 -11.35 -42.08
C THR A 69 28.95 -12.01 -43.40
N THR A 70 29.77 -11.35 -44.20
CA THR A 70 30.49 -12.00 -45.32
C THR A 70 31.95 -11.57 -45.38
N ASP A 71 32.82 -12.57 -45.56
CA ASP A 71 34.27 -12.50 -45.69
C ASP A 71 34.75 -11.75 -46.96
N SER A 72 35.56 -10.69 -46.77
CA SER A 72 36.78 -10.26 -47.51
C SER A 72 36.78 -10.04 -49.06
N PRO A 73 37.79 -9.36 -49.67
CA PRO A 73 38.34 -8.01 -49.44
C PRO A 73 38.44 -7.17 -50.75
N SER A 74 38.07 -5.88 -50.74
CA SER A 74 38.74 -4.87 -51.60
C SER A 74 38.30 -3.44 -51.24
N ARG A 75 39.29 -2.56 -51.06
CA ARG A 75 39.14 -1.12 -50.82
C ARG A 75 38.42 -0.40 -51.97
N GLY A 76 37.53 0.53 -51.60
CA GLY A 76 37.12 1.66 -52.44
C GLY A 76 36.56 2.76 -51.54
N SER A 77 37.28 3.87 -51.38
CA SER A 77 36.79 5.05 -50.67
C SER A 77 35.65 5.70 -51.45
N VAL A 78 34.51 5.95 -50.82
CA VAL A 78 33.48 6.84 -51.37
C VAL A 78 33.41 8.08 -50.50
N THR A 79 33.98 9.17 -51.02
CA THR A 79 33.79 10.53 -50.53
C THR A 79 32.44 11.03 -51.07
N LEU A 80 31.50 11.39 -50.19
CA LEU A 80 30.29 12.11 -50.58
C LEU A 80 30.48 13.60 -50.28
N THR A 81 30.67 14.37 -51.35
CA THR A 81 30.65 15.84 -51.38
C THR A 81 29.23 16.37 -51.29
N SER A 82 29.06 17.49 -50.60
CA SER A 82 27.82 18.25 -50.49
C SER A 82 27.30 18.74 -51.84
N SER A 83 26.05 18.43 -52.18
CA SER A 83 25.29 19.17 -53.19
C SER A 83 23.92 19.54 -52.66
N THR A 84 23.70 20.84 -52.56
CA THR A 84 22.40 21.50 -52.36
C THR A 84 21.54 21.36 -53.61
N SER A 85 20.49 20.56 -53.55
CA SER A 85 19.29 20.75 -54.36
C SER A 85 18.13 19.95 -53.77
N LEU A 86 17.07 20.64 -53.36
CA LEU A 86 15.76 20.03 -53.11
C LEU A 86 15.29 19.35 -54.41
N ASN A 87 14.97 18.06 -54.32
CA ASN A 87 14.00 17.44 -55.20
C ASN A 87 13.12 16.52 -54.37
N THR A 88 11.85 16.88 -54.28
CA THR A 88 10.75 16.04 -53.81
C THR A 88 10.66 14.79 -54.68
N GLN A 89 10.96 13.63 -54.11
CA GLN A 89 10.46 12.35 -54.61
C GLN A 89 9.72 11.64 -53.48
N THR A 90 8.43 11.48 -53.70
CA THR A 90 7.53 10.64 -52.92
C THR A 90 7.85 9.18 -53.24
N ALA A 91 8.35 8.44 -52.26
CA ALA A 91 8.40 6.98 -52.30
C ALA A 91 7.44 6.44 -51.25
N THR A 92 6.38 5.78 -51.70
CA THR A 92 5.44 5.05 -50.84
C THR A 92 6.05 3.70 -50.47
N LEU A 93 6.30 3.49 -49.18
CA LEU A 93 6.58 2.18 -48.59
C LEU A 93 5.31 1.69 -47.86
N PRO A 94 4.90 0.42 -47.97
CA PRO A 94 3.75 -0.11 -47.26
C PRO A 94 4.11 -0.33 -45.79
N VAL A 95 3.40 0.36 -44.89
CA VAL A 95 3.50 0.14 -43.43
C VAL A 95 2.45 -0.90 -43.05
N SER A 96 2.89 -1.95 -42.33
CA SER A 96 2.00 -2.98 -41.77
C SER A 96 1.03 -2.38 -40.74
N SER A 97 -0.10 -3.05 -40.54
CA SER A 97 -1.25 -2.66 -39.70
C SER A 97 -0.98 -2.50 -38.19
N SER A 98 0.27 -2.32 -37.78
CA SER A 98 0.71 -2.28 -36.38
C SER A 98 1.00 -0.86 -35.86
N ILE A 99 0.80 0.19 -36.67
CA ILE A 99 1.13 1.59 -36.27
C ILE A 99 -0.10 2.53 -36.31
N GLN A 100 -1.26 2.04 -36.75
CA GLN A 100 -2.51 2.82 -36.77
C GLN A 100 -3.28 2.81 -35.43
N GLY A 101 -2.91 1.94 -34.48
CA GLY A 101 -3.51 1.88 -33.15
C GLY A 101 -2.93 2.88 -32.14
N LEU A 102 -1.78 3.49 -32.42
CA LEU A 102 -1.10 4.40 -31.48
C LEU A 102 -1.43 5.89 -31.69
N LEU A 103 -2.19 6.25 -32.72
CA LEU A 103 -2.56 7.63 -33.03
C LEU A 103 -4.06 7.95 -32.84
N SER A 104 -4.88 6.94 -32.53
CA SER A 104 -6.32 7.11 -32.22
C SER A 104 -6.64 7.22 -30.73
N SER A 105 -5.67 6.98 -29.85
CA SER A 105 -5.81 7.08 -28.38
C SER A 105 -5.48 8.46 -27.81
N LEU A 106 -5.08 9.44 -28.63
CA LEU A 106 -4.70 10.79 -28.17
C LEU A 106 -5.72 11.91 -28.49
N THR A 107 -6.92 11.60 -28.98
CA THR A 107 -7.95 12.62 -29.30
C THR A 107 -9.32 12.40 -28.65
N ALA A 108 -9.42 11.53 -27.63
CA ALA A 108 -10.67 11.30 -26.90
C ALA A 108 -10.55 11.71 -25.42
N ALA A 109 -10.15 12.95 -25.16
CA ALA A 109 -10.16 13.53 -23.82
C ALA A 109 -10.47 15.03 -23.87
N THR A 110 -11.59 15.41 -24.48
CA THR A 110 -12.21 16.73 -24.30
C THR A 110 -13.70 16.68 -24.67
N SER A 111 -14.58 17.17 -23.75
CA SER A 111 -16.03 17.45 -23.91
C SER A 111 -16.94 16.23 -23.67
N THR A 112 -18.02 16.21 -22.87
CA THR A 112 -18.92 17.24 -22.30
C THR A 112 -19.81 16.62 -21.21
N VAL A 113 -20.17 17.43 -20.21
CA VAL A 113 -21.24 17.21 -19.21
C VAL A 113 -22.62 17.41 -19.86
N SER A 114 -23.58 16.54 -19.56
CA SER A 114 -25.02 16.85 -19.66
C SER A 114 -25.85 16.13 -18.58
N VAL A 115 -26.65 16.95 -17.91
CA VAL A 115 -27.59 16.63 -16.82
C VAL A 115 -28.89 16.07 -17.40
N ALA A 116 -29.47 15.04 -16.77
CA ALA A 116 -30.87 14.69 -16.95
C ALA A 116 -31.52 14.19 -15.64
N SER A 117 -32.72 14.69 -15.41
CA SER A 117 -33.47 14.72 -14.16
C SER A 117 -34.32 13.47 -13.87
N SER A 118 -34.56 13.26 -12.57
CA SER A 118 -35.79 12.81 -11.90
C SER A 118 -36.55 11.60 -12.42
N THR A 119 -36.64 10.57 -11.57
CA THR A 119 -37.81 9.66 -11.51
C THR A 119 -38.16 9.33 -10.06
N THR A 120 -39.30 9.87 -9.63
CA THR A 120 -40.10 9.49 -8.46
C THR A 120 -40.52 8.02 -8.52
N LEU A 121 -40.37 7.28 -7.41
CA LEU A 121 -41.17 6.09 -7.14
C LEU A 121 -41.68 6.09 -5.69
N THR A 122 -42.95 5.72 -5.60
CA THR A 122 -43.91 5.90 -4.53
C THR A 122 -43.80 4.86 -3.42
N LYS A 123 -43.93 5.32 -2.18
CA LYS A 123 -44.03 4.53 -0.93
C LYS A 123 -45.46 3.98 -0.77
N SER A 124 -45.58 2.69 -0.42
CA SER A 124 -46.81 2.10 0.10
C SER A 124 -46.55 1.48 1.47
N SER A 125 -47.26 2.03 2.45
CA SER A 125 -47.54 1.56 3.82
C SER A 125 -48.00 0.09 3.85
N SER A 126 -47.78 -0.75 4.87
CA SER A 126 -48.15 -0.72 6.30
C SER A 126 -47.73 -2.12 6.84
N THR A 127 -47.40 -2.33 8.12
CA THR A 127 -48.33 -2.79 9.17
C THR A 127 -47.60 -2.80 10.52
N THR A 128 -48.38 -2.61 11.58
CA THR A 128 -48.08 -2.27 12.97
C THR A 128 -48.08 -3.48 13.93
N ILE A 129 -47.21 -3.42 14.98
CA ILE A 129 -47.42 -3.79 16.42
C ILE A 129 -47.41 -5.30 16.81
N PRO A 130 -47.00 -5.72 18.05
CA PRO A 130 -46.64 -4.96 19.27
C PRO A 130 -45.30 -5.25 19.94
N ALA A 131 -44.93 -4.30 20.79
CA ALA A 131 -43.98 -4.38 21.90
C ALA A 131 -44.39 -5.37 23.00
N ALA A 132 -43.39 -5.91 23.70
CA ALA A 132 -43.52 -6.48 25.04
C ALA A 132 -42.47 -5.86 25.97
N THR A 133 -42.94 -5.42 27.13
CA THR A 133 -42.24 -4.72 28.21
C THR A 133 -41.68 -5.67 29.28
N SER A 134 -40.57 -5.22 29.89
CA SER A 134 -40.08 -5.49 31.27
C SER A 134 -39.58 -6.92 31.58
N THR A 135 -38.40 -7.11 32.16
CA THR A 135 -38.10 -6.74 33.55
C THR A 135 -36.58 -6.81 33.85
N THR A 136 -36.17 -5.95 34.76
CA THR A 136 -34.91 -5.89 35.50
C THR A 136 -34.62 -7.15 36.32
N ASP A 137 -33.35 -7.58 36.44
CA ASP A 137 -32.70 -7.62 37.76
C ASP A 137 -31.18 -7.77 37.71
N ASN A 138 -30.52 -7.13 38.69
CA ASN A 138 -29.10 -7.19 38.99
C ASN A 138 -28.74 -8.52 39.68
N THR A 139 -27.50 -9.00 39.51
CA THR A 139 -26.57 -9.26 40.64
C THR A 139 -25.22 -9.83 40.18
N LYS A 140 -24.16 -9.17 40.65
CA LYS A 140 -22.78 -9.66 40.74
C LYS A 140 -22.72 -10.90 41.65
N THR A 141 -21.87 -11.87 41.34
CA THR A 141 -20.88 -12.40 42.30
C THR A 141 -19.80 -13.25 41.64
N SER A 142 -18.58 -12.99 42.07
CA SER A 142 -17.32 -13.68 41.78
C SER A 142 -17.27 -15.10 42.34
N SER A 143 -16.59 -16.02 41.67
CA SER A 143 -15.66 -16.95 42.33
C SER A 143 -14.71 -17.62 41.34
N THR A 144 -13.42 -17.46 41.61
CA THR A 144 -12.27 -18.22 41.08
C THR A 144 -12.35 -19.69 41.49
N PRO A 145 -11.66 -20.58 40.75
CA PRO A 145 -10.74 -21.46 41.44
C PRO A 145 -9.36 -21.57 40.78
N THR A 146 -8.36 -21.41 41.64
CA THR A 146 -6.96 -21.78 41.48
C THR A 146 -6.76 -23.26 41.18
N SER A 147 -5.89 -23.60 40.22
CA SER A 147 -5.29 -24.94 40.13
C SER A 147 -3.76 -24.84 40.03
N SER A 148 -3.10 -25.45 40.99
CA SER A 148 -1.66 -25.56 41.14
C SER A 148 -1.15 -26.78 40.37
N LEU A 149 -0.30 -26.57 39.35
CA LEU A 149 0.44 -27.63 38.68
C LEU A 149 1.77 -27.88 39.42
N LYS A 150 1.89 -29.06 40.03
CA LYS A 150 3.15 -29.58 40.57
C LYS A 150 3.88 -30.36 39.48
N SER A 151 5.14 -30.00 39.28
CA SER A 151 6.11 -30.73 38.48
C SER A 151 6.48 -32.07 39.15
N SER A 152 6.53 -33.14 38.36
CA SER A 152 7.24 -34.37 38.73
C SER A 152 8.07 -34.87 37.55
N ILE A 153 9.38 -34.81 37.77
CA ILE A 153 10.42 -35.41 36.94
C ILE A 153 10.46 -36.91 37.29
N ALA A 154 10.43 -37.79 36.28
CA ALA A 154 10.79 -39.19 36.45
C ALA A 154 11.59 -39.70 35.24
N ASN A 155 12.76 -40.26 35.53
CA ASN A 155 13.74 -40.78 34.61
C ASN A 155 13.60 -42.31 34.48
N SER A 156 13.81 -42.81 33.26
CA SER A 156 14.26 -44.16 32.87
C SER A 156 13.40 -45.40 33.17
N THR A 157 13.13 -46.21 32.15
CA THR A 157 13.68 -47.58 32.02
C THR A 157 13.37 -48.18 30.65
N SER A 158 14.42 -48.68 30.01
CA SER A 158 14.39 -49.47 28.79
C SER A 158 13.96 -50.91 29.08
N MET A 159 12.91 -51.40 28.43
CA MET A 159 12.65 -52.83 28.29
C MET A 159 12.33 -53.12 26.82
N GLY A 160 13.15 -54.00 26.23
CA GLY A 160 12.97 -54.48 24.87
C GLY A 160 11.70 -55.30 24.72
N ALA A 161 10.99 -55.05 23.63
CA ALA A 161 9.91 -55.90 23.14
C ALA A 161 10.17 -56.25 21.68
N THR A 162 9.95 -57.53 21.40
CA THR A 162 10.12 -58.27 20.15
C THR A 162 9.56 -57.58 18.91
N ALA A 163 10.34 -57.60 17.82
CA ALA A 163 9.91 -57.16 16.51
C ALA A 163 8.81 -58.07 15.94
N SER A 164 7.57 -57.61 16.01
CA SER A 164 6.48 -58.06 15.13
C SER A 164 6.41 -57.12 13.93
N THR A 165 6.74 -57.62 12.74
CA THR A 165 6.52 -56.93 11.47
C THR A 165 5.06 -56.51 11.33
N PRO A 166 4.73 -55.21 11.22
CA PRO A 166 3.40 -54.80 10.82
C PRO A 166 3.24 -55.17 9.35
N SER A 167 2.19 -55.92 9.01
CA SER A 167 1.74 -56.02 7.64
C SER A 167 1.29 -54.62 7.21
N SER A 168 2.09 -53.96 6.40
CA SER A 168 1.71 -52.73 5.70
C SER A 168 0.65 -53.09 4.66
N ASN A 169 -0.62 -53.16 5.08
CA ASN A 169 -1.70 -52.77 4.20
C ASN A 169 -1.60 -51.25 4.08
N ALA A 170 -0.65 -50.80 3.25
CA ALA A 170 -0.72 -49.46 2.70
C ALA A 170 -1.96 -49.46 1.80
N THR A 171 -3.10 -49.10 2.38
CA THR A 171 -4.20 -48.56 1.59
C THR A 171 -3.58 -47.37 0.88
N THR A 172 -3.26 -47.51 -0.40
CA THR A 172 -3.01 -46.36 -1.28
C THR A 172 -4.26 -45.51 -1.20
N MET A 173 -4.24 -44.52 -0.31
CA MET A 173 -5.17 -43.40 -0.34
C MET A 173 -5.06 -42.86 -1.76
N ALA A 174 -6.16 -42.93 -2.52
CA ALA A 174 -6.20 -42.31 -3.83
C ALA A 174 -5.83 -40.84 -3.65
N SER A 175 -4.88 -40.31 -4.42
CA SER A 175 -4.53 -38.90 -4.32
C SER A 175 -5.77 -38.07 -4.64
N THR A 176 -6.17 -37.18 -3.73
CA THR A 176 -7.28 -36.25 -3.94
C THR A 176 -6.98 -35.41 -5.17
N THR A 177 -7.78 -35.56 -6.23
CA THR A 177 -7.67 -34.68 -7.40
C THR A 177 -8.48 -33.42 -7.15
N CYS A 178 -8.09 -32.29 -7.74
CA CYS A 178 -8.84 -31.04 -7.63
C CYS A 178 -10.33 -31.21 -7.94
N ALA A 179 -10.65 -31.94 -9.01
CA ALA A 179 -12.04 -32.20 -9.43
C ALA A 179 -12.86 -32.98 -8.40
N SER A 180 -12.21 -33.76 -7.54
CA SER A 180 -12.87 -34.55 -6.48
C SER A 180 -12.82 -33.90 -5.10
N LEU A 181 -12.01 -32.84 -4.93
CA LEU A 181 -11.73 -32.21 -3.65
C LEU A 181 -13.01 -31.67 -2.98
N CYS A 182 -13.82 -30.90 -3.71
CA CYS A 182 -14.99 -30.23 -3.15
C CYS A 182 -16.03 -31.18 -2.54
N SER A 183 -16.17 -32.41 -3.06
CA SER A 183 -17.11 -33.39 -2.50
C SER A 183 -16.58 -34.12 -1.28
N GLN A 184 -15.30 -33.94 -0.95
CA GLN A 184 -14.59 -34.59 0.14
C GLN A 184 -14.20 -33.61 1.26
N LEU A 185 -14.20 -32.31 0.98
CA LEU A 185 -13.86 -31.28 1.96
C LEU A 185 -14.76 -31.39 3.19
N THR A 186 -14.11 -31.41 4.34
CA THR A 186 -14.72 -31.31 5.65
C THR A 186 -14.09 -30.16 6.42
N PHE A 187 -14.85 -29.50 7.28
CA PHE A 187 -14.40 -28.34 8.04
C PHE A 187 -14.63 -28.55 9.54
N PRO A 188 -13.88 -27.86 10.41
CA PRO A 188 -14.15 -27.84 11.84
C PRO A 188 -15.62 -27.48 12.13
N SER A 189 -16.23 -28.10 13.14
CA SER A 189 -17.65 -27.85 13.47
C SER A 189 -17.95 -26.42 13.92
N THR A 190 -16.92 -25.62 14.18
CA THR A 190 -17.01 -24.20 14.50
C THR A 190 -17.17 -23.32 13.28
N LEU A 191 -17.00 -23.86 12.06
CA LEU A 191 -17.15 -23.15 10.80
C LEU A 191 -18.31 -23.72 10.00
N ASP A 192 -19.16 -22.83 9.49
CA ASP A 192 -20.16 -23.16 8.48
C ASP A 192 -19.62 -22.82 7.08
N ALA A 193 -18.64 -23.63 6.64
CA ALA A 193 -17.98 -23.47 5.36
C ALA A 193 -18.53 -24.46 4.33
N SER A 194 -18.85 -23.96 3.13
CA SER A 194 -19.43 -24.73 2.03
C SER A 194 -18.61 -24.58 0.76
N PRO A 195 -18.16 -25.69 0.13
CA PRO A 195 -17.48 -25.61 -1.16
C PRO A 195 -18.42 -25.20 -2.29
N VAL A 196 -18.01 -24.20 -3.06
CA VAL A 196 -18.72 -23.73 -4.26
C VAL A 196 -18.19 -24.41 -5.51
N SER A 197 -16.87 -24.41 -5.69
CA SER A 197 -16.23 -25.06 -6.85
C SER A 197 -14.78 -25.42 -6.58
N CYS A 198 -14.30 -26.47 -7.25
CA CYS A 198 -12.91 -26.89 -7.27
C CYS A 198 -12.54 -27.18 -8.73
N VAL A 199 -11.65 -26.37 -9.31
CA VAL A 199 -11.34 -26.39 -10.74
C VAL A 199 -9.83 -26.34 -10.94
N SER A 200 -9.29 -27.29 -11.71
CA SER A 200 -7.89 -27.24 -12.14
C SER A 200 -7.74 -26.28 -13.31
N TYR A 201 -6.68 -25.49 -13.27
CA TYR A 201 -6.22 -24.62 -14.36
C TYR A 201 -4.78 -24.98 -14.69
N ALA A 202 -4.48 -25.11 -15.98
CA ALA A 202 -3.09 -25.25 -16.42
C ALA A 202 -2.37 -23.90 -16.34
N ALA A 203 -1.04 -23.94 -16.27
CA ALA A 203 -0.21 -22.75 -16.40
C ALA A 203 -0.57 -21.94 -17.65
N ASN A 204 -0.73 -20.63 -17.47
CA ASN A 204 -1.13 -19.65 -18.48
C ASN A 204 -2.56 -19.80 -19.01
N GLU A 205 -3.40 -20.61 -18.34
CA GLU A 205 -4.83 -20.63 -18.59
C GLU A 205 -5.52 -19.43 -17.91
N THR A 206 -6.42 -18.77 -18.63
CA THR A 206 -7.15 -17.62 -18.09
C THR A 206 -8.27 -18.07 -17.16
N ILE A 207 -8.24 -17.58 -15.92
CA ILE A 207 -9.31 -17.70 -14.94
C ILE A 207 -10.23 -16.48 -15.08
N THR A 208 -11.52 -16.72 -15.29
CA THR A 208 -12.54 -15.66 -15.25
C THR A 208 -13.06 -15.48 -13.82
N ILE A 209 -13.01 -14.24 -13.34
CA ILE A 209 -13.61 -13.85 -12.06
C ILE A 209 -15.09 -13.53 -12.30
N THR A 210 -15.97 -14.08 -11.46
CA THR A 210 -17.43 -14.04 -11.65
C THR A 210 -18.15 -13.62 -10.37
N GLY A 211 -19.44 -13.30 -10.46
CA GLY A 211 -20.28 -13.08 -9.29
C GLY A 211 -20.07 -11.71 -8.63
N GLY A 212 -20.15 -11.66 -7.30
CA GLY A 212 -20.03 -10.41 -6.52
C GLY A 212 -18.72 -9.67 -6.76
N GLN A 213 -17.61 -10.40 -6.79
CA GLN A 213 -16.27 -9.88 -7.05
C GLN A 213 -16.16 -9.17 -8.41
N GLN A 214 -16.74 -9.76 -9.46
CA GLN A 214 -16.79 -9.15 -10.80
C GLN A 214 -17.69 -7.90 -10.80
N THR A 215 -18.82 -7.95 -10.11
CA THR A 215 -19.83 -6.88 -10.10
C THR A 215 -19.30 -5.59 -9.50
N VAL A 216 -18.42 -5.70 -8.50
CA VAL A 216 -17.76 -4.54 -7.85
C VAL A 216 -16.34 -4.29 -8.37
N THR A 217 -15.99 -4.87 -9.51
CA THR A 217 -14.74 -4.64 -10.25
C THR A 217 -13.45 -5.02 -9.52
N CYS A 218 -13.50 -6.04 -8.64
CA CYS A 218 -12.29 -6.60 -8.00
C CYS A 218 -11.34 -7.28 -9.00
N GLY A 219 -11.86 -7.65 -10.17
CA GLY A 219 -11.12 -8.28 -11.25
C GLY A 219 -12.06 -8.87 -12.28
N THR A 220 -11.58 -9.03 -13.52
CA THR A 220 -12.33 -9.66 -14.61
C THR A 220 -11.70 -10.98 -15.01
N THR A 221 -10.39 -10.99 -15.20
CA THR A 221 -9.60 -12.15 -15.57
C THR A 221 -8.24 -12.09 -14.93
N ILE A 222 -7.70 -13.26 -14.59
CA ILE A 222 -6.33 -13.44 -14.09
C ILE A 222 -5.72 -14.65 -14.79
N THR A 223 -4.41 -14.64 -15.05
CA THR A 223 -3.73 -15.71 -15.81
C THR A 223 -2.50 -16.15 -15.03
N PRO A 224 -2.66 -17.11 -14.09
CA PRO A 224 -1.55 -17.67 -13.34
C PRO A 224 -0.53 -18.32 -14.27
N ASP A 225 0.75 -18.21 -13.93
CA ASP A 225 1.88 -18.76 -14.69
C ASP A 225 2.20 -20.22 -14.36
N ILE A 226 1.43 -20.83 -13.44
CA ILE A 226 1.61 -22.17 -12.92
C ILE A 226 0.33 -23.02 -13.01
N ASP A 227 0.50 -24.35 -13.01
CA ASP A 227 -0.62 -25.28 -12.82
C ASP A 227 -1.17 -25.11 -11.39
N LEU A 228 -2.49 -24.91 -11.23
CA LEU A 228 -3.12 -24.78 -9.92
C LEU A 228 -4.52 -25.39 -9.83
N CYS A 229 -4.91 -25.79 -8.62
CA CYS A 229 -6.28 -26.08 -8.24
C CYS A 229 -6.88 -24.84 -7.54
N ARG A 230 -7.91 -24.25 -8.16
CA ARG A 230 -8.69 -23.15 -7.60
C ARG A 230 -9.87 -23.71 -6.83
N VAL A 231 -9.95 -23.38 -5.55
CA VAL A 231 -11.07 -23.75 -4.66
C VAL A 231 -11.80 -22.48 -4.24
N VAL A 232 -13.10 -22.43 -4.49
CA VAL A 232 -13.98 -21.35 -4.05
C VAL A 232 -14.86 -21.86 -2.93
N LEU A 233 -14.92 -21.13 -1.81
CA LEU A 233 -15.78 -21.44 -0.67
C LEU A 233 -16.67 -20.25 -0.32
N THR A 234 -17.80 -20.54 0.30
CA THR A 234 -18.51 -19.58 1.15
C THR A 234 -18.36 -19.99 2.61
N VAL A 235 -18.25 -19.00 3.51
CA VAL A 235 -18.23 -19.23 4.96
C VAL A 235 -19.25 -18.34 5.63
N THR A 236 -20.30 -18.91 6.20
CA THR A 236 -21.30 -18.16 6.98
C THR A 236 -20.67 -17.73 8.31
N THR A 237 -20.66 -16.43 8.59
CA THR A 237 -20.06 -15.85 9.82
C THR A 237 -21.13 -15.34 10.78
N SER A 238 -22.32 -15.00 10.27
CA SER A 238 -23.50 -14.64 11.06
C SER A 238 -24.79 -14.92 10.27
N PRO A 239 -25.99 -14.80 10.87
CA PRO A 239 -27.24 -14.83 10.12
C PRO A 239 -27.40 -13.71 9.07
N GLU A 240 -26.57 -12.67 9.14
CA GLU A 240 -26.63 -11.48 8.29
C GLU A 240 -25.45 -11.38 7.31
N SER A 241 -24.45 -12.25 7.43
CA SER A 241 -23.19 -12.10 6.70
C SER A 241 -22.53 -13.44 6.34
N GLU A 242 -21.87 -13.43 5.17
CA GLU A 242 -21.12 -14.54 4.62
C GLU A 242 -19.85 -14.04 3.93
N VAL A 243 -18.82 -14.88 3.96
CA VAL A 243 -17.52 -14.60 3.35
C VAL A 243 -17.40 -15.37 2.05
N TYR A 244 -17.02 -14.67 0.98
CA TYR A 244 -16.50 -15.28 -0.22
C TYR A 244 -14.99 -15.40 -0.09
N MET A 245 -14.46 -16.60 -0.29
CA MET A 245 -13.02 -16.82 -0.25
C MET A 245 -12.55 -17.79 -1.33
N GLU A 246 -11.28 -17.69 -1.66
CA GLU A 246 -10.58 -18.59 -2.56
C GLU A 246 -9.32 -19.15 -1.94
N VAL A 247 -9.02 -20.40 -2.29
CA VAL A 247 -7.74 -21.06 -2.02
C VAL A 247 -7.13 -21.48 -3.35
N TRP A 248 -5.94 -21.01 -3.65
CA TRP A 248 -5.20 -21.39 -4.85
C TRP A 248 -4.05 -22.30 -4.45
N LEU A 249 -4.07 -23.53 -4.98
CA LEU A 249 -3.18 -24.61 -4.60
C LEU A 249 -2.29 -24.96 -5.79
N PRO A 250 -0.96 -24.75 -5.73
CA PRO A 250 -0.05 -25.31 -6.72
C PRO A 250 -0.32 -26.82 -6.95
N ASP A 251 -0.58 -27.22 -8.19
CA ASP A 251 -0.94 -28.60 -8.55
C ASP A 251 -0.06 -29.10 -9.70
N GLY A 252 -0.13 -30.39 -10.02
CA GLY A 252 0.47 -30.98 -11.20
C GLY A 252 1.99 -30.89 -11.20
N ASN A 253 2.54 -30.11 -12.15
CA ASN A 253 3.99 -29.93 -12.29
C ASN A 253 4.55 -28.80 -11.41
N SER A 254 3.67 -28.01 -10.77
CA SER A 254 4.05 -26.92 -9.87
C SER A 254 4.20 -27.47 -8.46
N ALA A 255 5.37 -27.31 -7.85
CA ALA A 255 5.60 -27.82 -6.51
C ALA A 255 5.08 -26.84 -5.44
N TRP A 256 4.11 -27.27 -4.63
CA TRP A 256 3.80 -26.61 -3.37
C TRP A 256 5.00 -26.66 -2.44
N ASN A 257 5.36 -25.52 -1.87
CA ASN A 257 6.56 -25.38 -1.04
C ASN A 257 6.33 -25.75 0.43
N GLY A 258 5.13 -26.22 0.80
CA GLY A 258 4.77 -26.60 2.16
C GLY A 258 4.19 -25.46 3.01
N ARG A 259 3.95 -24.28 2.44
CA ARG A 259 3.52 -23.06 3.16
C ARG A 259 2.17 -22.54 2.67
N THR A 260 1.45 -21.83 3.53
CA THR A 260 0.31 -20.99 3.13
C THR A 260 0.69 -19.53 3.16
N MET A 261 0.08 -18.72 2.29
CA MET A 261 0.15 -17.26 2.38
C MET A 261 -1.24 -16.65 2.19
N THR A 262 -1.69 -15.88 3.17
CA THR A 262 -2.95 -15.15 3.10
C THR A 262 -2.71 -13.72 2.60
N THR A 263 -3.49 -13.29 1.62
CA THR A 263 -3.44 -11.94 1.03
C THR A 263 -4.51 -11.03 1.66
N ASP A 264 -4.55 -9.77 1.28
CA ASP A 264 -5.33 -8.73 1.96
C ASP A 264 -6.54 -8.19 1.17
N ASN A 265 -7.09 -7.11 1.72
CA ASN A 265 -8.07 -6.23 1.10
C ASN A 265 -7.50 -4.79 1.08
N SER A 266 -8.13 -3.87 0.34
CA SER A 266 -7.67 -2.48 0.23
C SER A 266 -8.77 -1.46 0.53
N GLY A 267 -8.44 -0.38 1.23
CA GLY A 267 -9.45 0.58 1.71
C GLY A 267 -10.53 -0.16 2.51
N VAL A 268 -11.80 0.08 2.19
CA VAL A 268 -12.95 -0.64 2.77
C VAL A 268 -13.60 -1.60 1.75
N ASN A 269 -12.83 -2.04 0.74
CA ASN A 269 -13.36 -2.96 -0.26
C ASN A 269 -13.71 -4.32 0.34
N GLY A 270 -14.52 -5.05 -0.43
CA GLY A 270 -14.73 -6.47 -0.25
C GLY A 270 -14.15 -7.25 -1.43
N CYS A 271 -12.87 -7.04 -1.73
CA CYS A 271 -12.21 -7.63 -2.90
C CYS A 271 -11.09 -8.58 -2.52
N VAL A 272 -11.12 -9.79 -3.09
CA VAL A 272 -10.00 -10.71 -3.09
C VAL A 272 -8.85 -10.12 -3.92
N ALA A 273 -7.66 -10.04 -3.35
CA ALA A 273 -6.44 -9.54 -4.01
C ALA A 273 -5.87 -10.58 -5.00
N PHE A 274 -6.54 -10.81 -6.13
CA PHE A 274 -6.18 -11.85 -7.10
C PHE A 274 -4.76 -11.73 -7.68
N ALA A 275 -4.26 -10.50 -7.86
CA ALA A 275 -2.90 -10.27 -8.35
C ALA A 275 -1.85 -10.74 -7.34
N ASP A 276 -2.06 -10.43 -6.05
CA ASP A 276 -1.16 -10.89 -4.99
C ASP A 276 -1.31 -12.40 -4.75
N MET A 277 -2.52 -12.95 -4.89
CA MET A 277 -2.70 -14.41 -4.88
C MET A 277 -1.91 -15.07 -6.01
N GLN A 278 -1.96 -14.53 -7.24
CA GLN A 278 -1.14 -15.02 -8.34
C GLN A 278 0.35 -14.97 -7.99
N TYR A 279 0.83 -13.82 -7.51
CA TYR A 279 2.22 -13.61 -7.16
C TYR A 279 2.72 -14.64 -6.13
N VAL A 280 2.01 -14.82 -5.02
CA VAL A 280 2.45 -15.74 -3.95
C VAL A 280 2.25 -17.21 -4.34
N THR A 281 1.23 -17.52 -5.14
CA THR A 281 1.06 -18.89 -5.67
C THR A 281 2.20 -19.24 -6.65
N GLY A 282 2.66 -18.28 -7.47
CA GLY A 282 3.83 -18.43 -8.33
C GLY A 282 5.13 -18.67 -7.57
N MET A 283 5.22 -18.20 -6.32
CA MET A 283 6.31 -18.51 -5.38
C MET A 283 6.15 -19.89 -4.68
N GLY A 284 5.13 -20.65 -5.05
CA GLY A 284 4.86 -22.01 -4.54
C GLY A 284 4.05 -22.06 -3.25
N PHE A 285 3.51 -20.94 -2.76
CA PHE A 285 2.59 -20.95 -1.62
C PHE A 285 1.21 -21.46 -2.03
N ALA A 286 0.51 -22.09 -1.09
CA ALA A 286 -0.94 -22.18 -1.19
C ALA A 286 -1.55 -20.84 -0.75
N ALA A 287 -2.11 -20.08 -1.70
CA ALA A 287 -2.66 -18.75 -1.41
C ALA A 287 -4.07 -18.84 -0.85
N ILE A 288 -4.40 -17.99 0.12
CA ILE A 288 -5.75 -17.83 0.69
C ILE A 288 -6.15 -16.36 0.55
N GLY A 289 -7.29 -16.08 -0.07
CA GLY A 289 -7.82 -14.72 -0.18
C GLY A 289 -9.32 -14.69 0.12
N ASP A 290 -9.78 -13.60 0.74
CA ASP A 290 -11.19 -13.41 1.10
C ASP A 290 -11.67 -11.99 0.80
N ASN A 291 -12.98 -11.81 0.79
CA ASN A 291 -13.64 -10.55 0.49
C ASN A 291 -14.01 -9.73 1.74
N GLY A 292 -13.50 -10.07 2.93
CA GLY A 292 -13.83 -9.34 4.16
C GLY A 292 -15.29 -9.41 4.61
N GLY A 293 -16.14 -10.25 4.00
CA GLY A 293 -17.56 -10.40 4.35
C GLY A 293 -18.56 -9.63 3.47
N HIS A 294 -18.10 -8.88 2.47
CA HIS A 294 -18.97 -8.11 1.57
C HIS A 294 -18.38 -7.97 0.16
N ASN A 295 -19.09 -7.31 -0.76
CA ASN A 295 -18.55 -6.93 -2.06
C ASN A 295 -18.72 -5.43 -2.23
N SER A 296 -17.62 -4.69 -2.30
CA SER A 296 -17.60 -3.25 -2.56
C SER A 296 -16.26 -2.83 -3.16
N SER A 297 -16.19 -1.61 -3.69
CA SER A 297 -14.92 -0.99 -4.11
C SER A 297 -14.17 -0.37 -2.92
N SER A 298 -12.90 -0.01 -3.09
CA SER A 298 -12.02 0.45 -1.98
C SER A 298 -12.48 1.71 -1.27
N PHE A 299 -13.32 2.52 -1.92
CA PHE A 299 -13.83 3.78 -1.37
C PHE A 299 -15.35 3.77 -1.15
N ASP A 300 -15.99 2.62 -1.29
CA ASP A 300 -17.43 2.43 -1.05
C ASP A 300 -17.63 1.82 0.33
N GLY A 301 -17.96 2.66 1.31
CA GLY A 301 -18.26 2.28 2.68
C GLY A 301 -19.76 2.17 2.95
N SER A 302 -20.63 2.21 1.93
CA SER A 302 -22.09 2.17 2.12
C SER A 302 -22.58 0.90 2.82
N TRP A 303 -21.81 -0.18 2.75
CA TRP A 303 -22.08 -1.45 3.43
C TRP A 303 -21.95 -1.38 4.96
N PHE A 304 -21.37 -0.32 5.51
CA PHE A 304 -21.43 -0.02 6.95
C PHE A 304 -22.86 0.23 7.43
N GLU A 305 -23.78 0.59 6.52
CA GLU A 305 -25.16 0.92 6.87
C GLU A 305 -25.93 -0.34 7.33
N GLY A 306 -26.46 -0.28 8.55
CA GLY A 306 -27.53 -1.17 8.99
C GLY A 306 -27.12 -2.60 9.39
N SER A 307 -25.84 -2.99 9.29
CA SER A 307 -25.36 -4.27 9.85
C SER A 307 -23.97 -4.16 10.47
N ASN A 308 -23.91 -4.28 11.80
CA ASN A 308 -22.63 -4.37 12.51
C ASN A 308 -21.92 -5.71 12.25
N GLU A 309 -22.64 -6.75 11.80
CA GLU A 309 -22.02 -8.05 11.51
C GLU A 309 -21.05 -7.97 10.34
N LEU A 310 -21.34 -7.14 9.32
CA LEU A 310 -20.39 -6.87 8.24
C LEU A 310 -19.15 -6.12 8.74
N ILE A 311 -19.33 -5.18 9.67
CA ILE A 311 -18.19 -4.47 10.30
C ILE A 311 -17.31 -5.45 11.08
N LEU A 312 -17.92 -6.36 11.86
CA LEU A 312 -17.19 -7.39 12.61
C LEU A 312 -16.45 -8.37 11.68
N ASP A 313 -17.03 -8.69 10.53
CA ASP A 313 -16.40 -9.52 9.51
C ASP A 313 -15.15 -8.85 8.95
N TRP A 314 -15.28 -7.61 8.47
CA TRP A 314 -14.17 -6.83 7.94
C TRP A 314 -13.11 -6.54 9.00
N ALA A 315 -13.52 -6.29 10.26
CA ALA A 315 -12.65 -6.11 11.43
C ALA A 315 -11.80 -7.33 11.80
N GLY A 316 -12.03 -8.49 11.18
CA GLY A 316 -11.12 -9.63 11.26
C GLY A 316 -11.79 -10.99 11.40
N ARG A 317 -13.10 -11.07 11.68
CA ARG A 317 -13.79 -12.36 11.80
C ARG A 317 -13.83 -13.11 10.48
N ALA A 318 -14.03 -12.42 9.36
CA ALA A 318 -14.02 -13.03 8.03
C ALA A 318 -12.63 -13.59 7.68
N ARG A 319 -11.58 -12.81 7.97
CA ARG A 319 -10.19 -13.20 7.75
C ARG A 319 -9.84 -14.46 8.54
N HIS A 320 -10.12 -14.47 9.84
CA HIS A 320 -9.86 -15.63 10.69
C HIS A 320 -10.59 -16.88 10.19
N ALA A 321 -11.88 -16.76 9.88
CA ALA A 321 -12.67 -17.86 9.33
C ALA A 321 -12.07 -18.41 8.03
N SER A 322 -11.60 -17.52 7.16
CA SER A 322 -10.97 -17.86 5.88
C SER A 322 -9.61 -18.54 6.05
N VAL A 323 -8.79 -18.11 7.02
CA VAL A 323 -7.51 -18.76 7.33
C VAL A 323 -7.75 -20.18 7.84
N VAL A 324 -8.68 -20.38 8.77
CA VAL A 324 -9.00 -21.70 9.33
C VAL A 324 -9.57 -22.63 8.26
N ALA A 325 -10.51 -22.15 7.43
CA ALA A 325 -11.06 -22.93 6.32
C ALA A 325 -9.99 -23.25 5.26
N GLY A 326 -9.16 -22.27 4.90
CA GLY A 326 -8.10 -22.43 3.91
C GLY A 326 -7.02 -23.43 4.34
N LYS A 327 -6.58 -23.37 5.60
CA LYS A 327 -5.66 -24.39 6.17
C LYS A 327 -6.26 -25.79 6.12
N ALA A 328 -7.57 -25.94 6.35
CA ALA A 328 -8.26 -27.23 6.24
C ALA A 328 -8.31 -27.74 4.79
N VAL A 329 -8.52 -26.86 3.80
CA VAL A 329 -8.44 -27.21 2.37
C VAL A 329 -7.04 -27.70 2.02
N VAL A 330 -6.01 -26.94 2.40
CA VAL A 330 -4.59 -27.26 2.13
C VAL A 330 -4.23 -28.63 2.71
N GLN A 331 -4.60 -28.89 3.97
CA GLN A 331 -4.35 -30.17 4.64
C GLN A 331 -4.98 -31.34 3.90
N GLN A 332 -6.22 -31.20 3.43
CA GLN A 332 -6.97 -32.28 2.77
C GLN A 332 -6.53 -32.50 1.32
N PHE A 333 -6.10 -31.45 0.63
CA PHE A 333 -5.61 -31.56 -0.74
C PHE A 333 -4.23 -32.22 -0.80
N TYR A 334 -3.26 -31.73 -0.02
CA TYR A 334 -1.90 -32.29 -0.01
C TYR A 334 -1.72 -33.49 0.92
N ASN A 335 -2.76 -33.85 1.69
CA ASN A 335 -2.69 -34.84 2.77
C ASN A 335 -1.54 -34.54 3.77
N GLN A 336 -1.27 -33.25 3.96
CA GLN A 336 -0.18 -32.72 4.78
C GLN A 336 -0.55 -31.32 5.25
N GLN A 337 -0.41 -31.06 6.55
CA GLN A 337 -0.55 -29.71 7.09
C GLN A 337 0.59 -28.82 6.60
N ALA A 338 0.29 -27.55 6.30
CA ALA A 338 1.33 -26.56 6.03
C ALA A 338 2.31 -26.46 7.21
N ALA A 339 3.60 -26.40 6.92
CA ALA A 339 4.64 -26.27 7.94
C ALA A 339 4.64 -24.86 8.55
N TYR A 340 4.28 -23.85 7.75
CA TYR A 340 4.21 -22.45 8.13
C TYR A 340 3.04 -21.75 7.42
N SER A 341 2.48 -20.74 8.08
CA SER A 341 1.40 -19.89 7.60
C SER A 341 1.83 -18.43 7.63
N TYR A 342 1.78 -17.77 6.50
CA TYR A 342 2.20 -16.38 6.33
C TYR A 342 1.04 -15.47 5.96
N TYR A 343 1.24 -14.18 6.20
CA TYR A 343 0.34 -13.11 5.79
C TYR A 343 1.13 -12.03 5.04
N ILE A 344 0.54 -11.47 3.99
CA ILE A 344 1.02 -10.26 3.34
C ILE A 344 -0.13 -9.28 3.10
N GLY A 345 0.07 -8.02 3.50
CA GLY A 345 -0.87 -6.95 3.20
C GLY A 345 -0.31 -5.56 3.42
N CYS A 346 -0.95 -4.58 2.78
CA CYS A 346 -0.60 -3.17 2.87
C CYS A 346 -1.86 -2.30 3.02
N SER A 347 -1.75 -1.10 3.60
CA SER A 347 -2.90 -0.22 3.86
C SER A 347 -3.89 -0.85 4.86
N ALA A 348 -5.17 -0.96 4.50
CA ALA A 348 -6.15 -1.77 5.22
C ALA A 348 -5.64 -3.21 5.45
N GLY A 349 -4.92 -3.81 4.50
CA GLY A 349 -4.26 -5.10 4.71
C GLY A 349 -3.18 -5.08 5.79
N GLY A 350 -2.39 -4.02 5.86
CA GLY A 350 -1.43 -3.85 6.96
C GLY A 350 -2.12 -3.86 8.32
N TRP A 351 -3.28 -3.20 8.41
CA TRP A 351 -4.13 -3.21 9.59
C TRP A 351 -4.72 -4.59 9.87
N GLN A 352 -5.25 -5.30 8.86
CA GLN A 352 -5.79 -6.65 9.01
C GLN A 352 -4.74 -7.64 9.53
N GLY A 353 -3.51 -7.59 9.01
CA GLY A 353 -2.39 -8.40 9.51
C GLY A 353 -2.07 -8.10 10.98
N MET A 354 -1.96 -6.82 11.35
CA MET A 354 -1.76 -6.42 12.74
C MET A 354 -2.92 -6.85 13.65
N LYS A 355 -4.16 -6.74 13.15
CA LYS A 355 -5.37 -7.14 13.87
C LYS A 355 -5.42 -8.65 14.12
N SER A 356 -4.98 -9.45 13.16
CA SER A 356 -4.77 -10.89 13.35
C SER A 356 -3.71 -11.16 14.40
N ALA A 357 -2.58 -10.45 14.43
CA ALA A 357 -1.58 -10.63 15.49
C ALA A 357 -2.15 -10.34 16.89
N GLN A 358 -2.97 -9.29 17.02
CA GLN A 358 -3.61 -8.90 18.28
C GLN A 358 -4.70 -9.88 18.74
N THR A 359 -5.50 -10.39 17.79
CA THR A 359 -6.76 -11.09 18.12
C THR A 359 -6.70 -12.61 17.89
N TYR A 360 -5.97 -13.03 16.87
CA TYR A 360 -5.85 -14.42 16.41
C TYR A 360 -4.38 -14.81 16.25
N PRO A 361 -3.60 -14.83 17.35
CA PRO A 361 -2.14 -14.93 17.32
C PRO A 361 -1.59 -16.23 16.71
N GLU A 362 -2.43 -17.25 16.51
CA GLU A 362 -2.06 -18.55 15.93
C GLU A 362 -2.41 -18.66 14.42
N ASP A 363 -3.01 -17.63 13.83
CA ASP A 363 -3.34 -17.64 12.40
C ASP A 363 -2.09 -17.63 11.51
N PHE A 364 -1.02 -16.96 11.96
CA PHE A 364 0.19 -16.76 11.16
C PHE A 364 1.47 -16.89 12.00
N ASP A 365 2.45 -17.60 11.46
CA ASP A 365 3.82 -17.65 11.98
C ASP A 365 4.62 -16.41 11.57
N GLY A 366 4.26 -15.79 10.43
CA GLY A 366 4.88 -14.57 9.92
C GLY A 366 3.88 -13.62 9.26
N ILE A 367 3.98 -12.33 9.56
CA ILE A 367 3.10 -11.29 9.03
C ILE A 367 3.92 -10.16 8.42
N ILE A 368 3.63 -9.81 7.16
CA ILE A 368 4.08 -8.57 6.53
C ILE A 368 2.95 -7.55 6.60
N ALA A 369 3.18 -6.43 7.28
CA ALA A 369 2.20 -5.36 7.45
C ALA A 369 2.75 -4.02 6.92
N GLY A 370 2.31 -3.63 5.73
CA GLY A 370 2.73 -2.42 5.03
C GLY A 370 1.79 -1.23 5.23
N SER A 371 2.34 0.00 5.30
CA SER A 371 1.58 1.27 5.35
C SER A 371 0.27 1.19 6.13
N SER A 372 0.32 0.60 7.33
CA SER A 372 -0.86 0.05 8.01
C SER A 372 -1.88 1.12 8.35
N ALA A 373 -3.14 0.92 7.93
CA ALA A 373 -4.29 1.77 8.26
C ALA A 373 -4.81 1.55 9.70
N THR A 374 -3.89 1.29 10.63
CA THR A 374 -4.17 1.09 12.04
C THR A 374 -4.60 2.40 12.72
N ASP A 375 -5.17 2.28 13.91
CA ASP A 375 -5.90 3.36 14.57
C ASP A 375 -7.07 3.89 13.71
N PHE A 376 -7.82 2.96 13.12
CA PHE A 376 -8.78 3.23 12.03
C PHE A 376 -9.76 4.38 12.32
N ASN A 377 -10.32 4.45 13.53
CA ASN A 377 -11.23 5.54 13.91
C ASN A 377 -10.55 6.90 13.82
N HIS A 378 -9.36 7.04 14.39
CA HIS A 378 -8.58 8.29 14.33
C HIS A 378 -8.02 8.57 12.94
N LEU A 379 -7.68 7.54 12.16
CA LEU A 379 -7.33 7.70 10.75
C LEU A 379 -8.48 8.32 9.97
N GLN A 380 -9.71 7.83 10.15
CA GLN A 380 -10.87 8.42 9.47
C GLN A 380 -11.18 9.83 9.96
N ALA A 381 -11.03 10.11 11.26
CA ALA A 381 -11.13 11.47 11.81
C ALA A 381 -10.13 12.42 11.15
N TRP A 382 -8.88 11.98 11.04
CA TRP A 382 -7.78 12.72 10.44
C TRP A 382 -7.99 12.95 8.95
N SER A 383 -8.34 11.92 8.19
CA SER A 383 -8.62 12.00 6.76
C SER A 383 -9.78 12.94 6.45
N GLY A 384 -10.88 12.88 7.22
CA GLY A 384 -12.03 13.75 7.01
C GLY A 384 -11.80 15.21 7.41
N ARG A 385 -10.87 15.50 8.33
CA ARG A 385 -10.54 16.88 8.73
C ARG A 385 -9.94 17.70 7.59
N PHE A 386 -9.25 17.11 6.61
CA PHE A 386 -8.52 17.89 5.61
C PHE A 386 -9.40 18.80 4.75
N VAL A 387 -10.62 18.39 4.40
CA VAL A 387 -11.53 19.29 3.65
C VAL A 387 -11.90 20.54 4.46
N GLN A 388 -11.92 20.45 5.79
CA GLN A 388 -12.11 21.60 6.67
C GLN A 388 -10.86 22.49 6.73
N LEU A 389 -9.67 21.94 6.48
CA LEU A 389 -8.43 22.71 6.42
C LEU A 389 -8.22 23.37 5.06
N THR A 390 -8.42 22.62 3.97
CA THR A 390 -8.19 23.07 2.59
C THR A 390 -9.35 23.86 2.01
N GLY A 391 -10.54 23.75 2.63
CA GLY A 391 -11.78 24.23 2.03
C GLY A 391 -12.38 23.27 1.01
N ASN A 392 -13.65 23.47 0.69
CA ASN A 392 -14.41 22.61 -0.22
C ASN A 392 -14.46 23.24 -1.62
N GLY A 393 -13.74 22.61 -2.56
CA GLY A 393 -13.69 23.03 -3.96
C GLY A 393 -12.81 24.25 -4.25
N THR A 394 -12.61 24.49 -5.55
CA THR A 394 -11.60 25.43 -6.07
C THR A 394 -11.90 26.92 -5.82
N SER A 395 -13.12 27.25 -5.40
CA SER A 395 -13.52 28.62 -5.07
C SER A 395 -13.19 29.04 -3.63
N ASP A 396 -12.84 28.08 -2.76
CA ASP A 396 -12.50 28.39 -1.37
C ASP A 396 -11.12 29.08 -1.30
N PRO A 397 -10.98 30.22 -0.59
CA PRO A 397 -9.70 30.91 -0.48
C PRO A 397 -8.60 30.11 0.24
N ARG A 398 -8.97 29.04 0.97
CA ARG A 398 -8.02 28.11 1.58
C ARG A 398 -7.44 27.11 0.58
N PHE A 399 -8.08 26.91 -0.56
CA PHE A 399 -7.72 25.87 -1.52
C PHE A 399 -6.37 26.14 -2.19
N LEU A 400 -5.56 25.10 -2.31
CA LEU A 400 -4.31 25.10 -3.07
C LEU A 400 -4.47 24.21 -4.31
N THR A 401 -4.09 24.72 -5.46
CA THR A 401 -3.99 23.91 -6.69
C THR A 401 -2.80 22.95 -6.61
N GLU A 402 -2.75 21.92 -7.46
CA GLU A 402 -1.57 21.05 -7.59
C GLU A 402 -0.28 21.86 -7.81
N ALA A 403 -0.33 22.91 -8.65
CA ALA A 403 0.81 23.77 -8.90
C ALA A 403 1.27 24.54 -7.64
N ASN A 404 0.34 24.90 -6.76
CA ASN A 404 0.69 25.48 -5.47
C ASN A 404 1.37 24.43 -4.57
N TRP A 405 0.87 23.20 -4.52
CA TRP A 405 1.51 22.12 -3.76
C TRP A 405 2.90 21.75 -4.28
N ILE A 406 3.12 21.72 -5.60
CA ILE A 406 4.45 21.55 -6.20
C ILE A 406 5.40 22.68 -5.76
N THR A 407 4.87 23.90 -5.66
CA THR A 407 5.65 25.07 -5.20
C THR A 407 6.02 24.95 -3.72
N VAL A 408 5.08 24.50 -2.88
CA VAL A 408 5.31 24.21 -1.45
C VAL A 408 6.34 23.09 -1.29
N GLN A 409 6.19 21.99 -2.03
CA GLN A 409 7.14 20.89 -2.02
C GLN A 409 8.55 21.36 -2.41
N SER A 410 8.67 22.19 -3.45
CA SER A 410 9.98 22.75 -3.83
C SER A 410 10.61 23.58 -2.70
N ALA A 411 9.81 24.34 -1.93
CA ALA A 411 10.30 25.10 -0.79
C ALA A 411 10.74 24.20 0.37
N ILE A 412 10.01 23.11 0.64
CA ILE A 412 10.34 22.11 1.65
C ILE A 412 11.68 21.45 1.34
N PHE A 413 11.85 20.95 0.11
CA PHE A 413 13.06 20.26 -0.29
C PHE A 413 14.29 21.19 -0.28
N ALA A 414 14.11 22.46 -0.66
CA ALA A 414 15.17 23.46 -0.57
C ALA A 414 15.66 23.73 0.87
N GLN A 415 14.84 23.46 1.89
CA GLN A 415 15.24 23.59 3.29
C GLN A 415 15.70 22.27 3.91
N CYS A 416 15.07 21.16 3.53
CA CYS A 416 15.20 19.91 4.26
C CYS A 416 16.05 18.84 3.56
N ASP A 417 15.99 18.66 2.24
CA ASP A 417 16.57 17.49 1.54
C ASP A 417 18.04 17.24 1.94
N ALA A 418 18.96 18.06 1.45
CA ALA A 418 20.37 17.95 1.82
C ALA A 418 20.68 18.33 3.28
N ALA A 419 19.79 19.06 3.96
CA ALA A 419 20.03 19.47 5.34
C ALA A 419 19.80 18.32 6.33
N LEU A 420 18.92 17.37 6.00
CA LEU A 420 18.55 16.24 6.85
C LEU A 420 19.59 15.12 6.81
N ASP A 421 20.00 14.71 5.61
CA ASP A 421 20.81 13.52 5.40
C ASP A 421 22.13 13.81 4.66
N GLY A 422 22.33 15.03 4.15
CA GLY A 422 23.53 15.42 3.43
C GLY A 422 23.50 15.17 1.93
N VAL A 423 22.36 14.77 1.36
CA VAL A 423 22.18 14.45 -0.06
C VAL A 423 21.03 15.27 -0.65
N ASP A 424 21.26 15.90 -1.81
CA ASP A 424 20.22 16.61 -2.59
C ASP A 424 19.75 15.67 -3.71
N ASP A 425 18.96 14.64 -3.36
CA ASP A 425 18.45 13.63 -4.30
C ASP A 425 16.93 13.65 -4.49
N GLY A 426 16.24 14.62 -3.88
CA GLY A 426 14.80 14.73 -3.93
C GLY A 426 14.11 13.67 -3.07
N ILE A 427 14.71 13.28 -1.95
CA ILE A 427 14.16 12.32 -0.99
C ILE A 427 14.45 12.81 0.43
N LEU A 428 13.38 13.11 1.19
CA LEU A 428 13.53 13.30 2.63
C LEU A 428 13.73 11.93 3.29
N GLU A 429 14.96 11.58 3.69
CA GLU A 429 15.27 10.25 4.24
C GLU A 429 14.60 10.01 5.61
N ASP A 430 14.46 11.06 6.43
CA ASP A 430 13.66 11.06 7.67
C ASP A 430 12.92 12.42 7.83
N PRO A 431 11.75 12.63 7.20
CA PRO A 431 11.04 13.92 7.26
C PRO A 431 10.58 14.31 8.66
N THR A 432 10.62 13.40 9.64
CA THR A 432 10.19 13.70 11.02
C THR A 432 11.09 14.71 11.73
N ILE A 433 12.32 14.90 11.25
CA ILE A 433 13.29 15.85 11.80
C ILE A 433 13.43 17.12 10.94
N CYS A 434 12.62 17.30 9.91
CA CYS A 434 12.56 18.52 9.11
C CYS A 434 11.87 19.64 9.91
N ASP A 435 12.65 20.61 10.38
CA ASP A 435 12.15 21.84 11.00
C ASP A 435 11.93 22.91 9.91
N PHE A 436 10.86 22.74 9.13
CA PHE A 436 10.56 23.62 8.01
C PHE A 436 10.11 25.02 8.48
N ASP A 437 10.86 26.05 8.09
CA ASP A 437 10.47 27.44 8.32
C ASP A 437 9.40 27.88 7.32
N TYR A 438 8.14 27.82 7.74
CA TYR A 438 6.98 28.25 6.95
C TYR A 438 7.03 29.73 6.55
N THR A 439 7.81 30.58 7.22
CA THR A 439 7.87 32.02 6.88
C THR A 439 8.42 32.27 5.49
N VAL A 440 9.17 31.33 4.90
CA VAL A 440 9.66 31.46 3.52
C VAL A 440 8.51 31.53 2.51
N LEU A 441 7.36 30.92 2.82
CA LEU A 441 6.19 30.88 1.94
C LEU A 441 5.54 32.27 1.77
N SER A 442 5.90 33.25 2.62
CA SER A 442 5.50 34.65 2.47
C SER A 442 6.19 35.36 1.29
N ASN A 443 7.23 34.77 0.73
CA ASN A 443 7.90 35.30 -0.45
C ASN A 443 6.94 35.28 -1.66
N SER A 444 6.76 36.44 -2.30
CA SER A 444 5.87 36.62 -3.45
C SER A 444 6.21 35.69 -4.63
N THR A 445 7.44 35.20 -4.72
CA THR A 445 7.87 34.23 -5.76
C THR A 445 7.08 32.92 -5.69
N TYR A 446 6.59 32.52 -4.51
CA TYR A 446 5.76 31.32 -4.36
C TYR A 446 4.29 31.53 -4.73
N GLY A 447 3.84 32.79 -4.87
CA GLY A 447 2.49 33.11 -5.32
C GLY A 447 1.35 32.64 -4.40
N LEU A 448 1.64 32.36 -3.12
CA LEU A 448 0.64 31.93 -2.13
C LEU A 448 0.05 33.12 -1.38
N THR A 449 -1.27 33.13 -1.20
CA THR A 449 -1.94 34.10 -0.31
C THR A 449 -1.64 33.79 1.16
N THR A 450 -1.82 34.76 2.05
CA THR A 450 -1.70 34.53 3.51
C THR A 450 -2.62 33.41 4.00
N THR A 451 -3.83 33.29 3.43
CA THR A 451 -4.76 32.21 3.74
C THR A 451 -4.20 30.85 3.33
N GLN A 452 -3.65 30.73 2.12
CA GLN A 452 -3.03 29.48 1.65
C GLN A 452 -1.77 29.12 2.43
N GLN A 453 -0.96 30.11 2.84
CA GLN A 453 0.21 29.88 3.71
C GLN A 453 -0.22 29.26 5.05
N GLU A 454 -1.31 29.76 5.63
CA GLU A 454 -1.89 29.19 6.84
C GLU A 454 -2.48 27.79 6.60
N THR A 455 -3.15 27.55 5.47
CA THR A 455 -3.57 26.18 5.08
C THR A 455 -2.39 25.23 5.06
N VAL A 456 -1.28 25.61 4.41
CA VAL A 456 -0.06 24.79 4.33
C VAL A 456 0.48 24.49 5.73
N ARG A 457 0.49 25.46 6.64
CA ARG A 457 0.91 25.23 8.03
C ARG A 457 -0.01 24.24 8.74
N GLN A 458 -1.33 24.33 8.54
CA GLN A 458 -2.33 23.54 9.26
C GLN A 458 -2.37 22.07 8.82
N VAL A 459 -2.16 21.77 7.54
CA VAL A 459 -2.22 20.38 7.03
C VAL A 459 -1.11 19.48 7.59
N PHE A 460 0.03 20.05 8.02
CA PHE A 460 1.12 19.32 8.69
C PHE A 460 1.01 19.37 10.21
N THR A 461 -0.19 19.58 10.75
CA THR A 461 -0.43 19.47 12.21
C THR A 461 -1.08 18.15 12.55
N ALA A 462 -0.70 17.59 13.71
CA ALA A 462 -1.37 16.42 14.26
C ALA A 462 -2.81 16.77 14.70
N LEU A 463 -3.64 15.73 14.83
CA LEU A 463 -5.00 15.83 15.33
C LEU A 463 -5.03 15.49 16.82
N TYR A 464 -5.61 16.37 17.64
CA TYR A 464 -5.78 16.19 19.08
C TYR A 464 -7.26 16.31 19.46
N ASN A 465 -7.64 15.69 20.58
CA ASN A 465 -8.91 15.98 21.24
C ASN A 465 -8.84 17.22 22.14
N THR A 466 -9.95 17.55 22.79
CA THR A 466 -10.06 18.71 23.69
C THR A 466 -9.22 18.59 24.97
N GLU A 467 -8.86 17.38 25.36
CA GLU A 467 -8.03 17.06 26.53
C GLU A 467 -6.53 17.13 26.20
N GLY A 468 -6.18 17.26 24.91
CA GLY A 468 -4.79 17.23 24.45
C GLY A 468 -4.25 15.82 24.26
N ASN A 469 -5.10 14.80 24.17
CA ASN A 469 -4.70 13.47 23.74
C ASN A 469 -4.48 13.47 22.23
N LEU A 470 -3.40 12.84 21.80
CA LEU A 470 -3.10 12.69 20.38
C LEU A 470 -4.07 11.67 19.79
N LEU A 471 -4.90 12.10 18.83
CA LEU A 471 -5.76 11.20 18.07
C LEU A 471 -4.97 10.62 16.91
N PHE A 472 -4.44 11.46 16.01
CA PHE A 472 -3.67 10.98 14.86
C PHE A 472 -2.45 11.88 14.56
N PRO A 473 -1.30 11.30 14.18
CA PRO A 473 -0.10 12.06 13.81
C PRO A 473 -0.29 12.99 12.61
N ALA A 474 0.61 13.97 12.46
CA ALA A 474 0.60 14.89 11.32
C ALA A 474 0.88 14.16 10.00
N LEU A 475 0.40 14.70 8.88
CA LEU A 475 0.94 14.34 7.55
C LEU A 475 2.44 14.65 7.54
N LEU A 476 3.24 13.78 6.93
CA LEU A 476 4.69 14.02 6.80
C LEU A 476 4.98 14.92 5.60
N LEU A 477 5.95 15.81 5.78
CA LEU A 477 6.52 16.61 4.71
C LEU A 477 7.15 15.68 3.66
N GLY A 478 7.06 16.06 2.39
CA GLY A 478 7.42 15.25 1.22
C GLY A 478 6.23 14.63 0.48
N SER A 479 5.06 14.51 1.12
CA SER A 479 3.91 13.75 0.59
C SER A 479 2.83 14.61 -0.09
N GLU A 480 2.99 15.93 -0.13
CA GLU A 480 1.89 16.89 -0.34
C GLU A 480 1.28 16.81 -1.74
N VAL A 481 2.13 16.66 -2.75
CA VAL A 481 1.69 16.59 -4.14
C VAL A 481 0.87 15.32 -4.37
N ASP A 482 1.30 14.21 -3.80
CA ASP A 482 0.59 12.94 -3.93
C ASP A 482 -0.66 12.90 -3.04
N ALA A 483 -0.63 13.55 -1.87
CA ALA A 483 -1.81 13.78 -1.04
C ALA A 483 -2.87 14.63 -1.75
N PHE A 484 -2.46 15.60 -2.57
CA PHE A 484 -3.39 16.30 -3.46
C PHE A 484 -3.95 15.36 -4.54
N ARG A 485 -3.10 14.59 -5.23
CA ARG A 485 -3.51 13.71 -6.33
C ARG A 485 -4.45 12.58 -5.90
N LEU A 486 -4.30 12.10 -4.67
CA LEU A 486 -5.11 11.03 -4.10
C LEU A 486 -6.31 11.54 -3.28
N GLY A 487 -6.65 12.82 -3.41
CA GLY A 487 -7.87 13.39 -2.85
C GLY A 487 -7.69 14.06 -1.48
N GLN A 488 -6.72 13.62 -0.68
CA GLN A 488 -6.53 14.04 0.71
C GLN A 488 -6.35 15.56 0.88
N LEU A 489 -5.65 16.24 -0.03
CA LEU A 489 -5.47 17.71 -0.04
C LEU A 489 -6.22 18.41 -1.19
N SER A 490 -7.13 17.71 -1.85
CA SER A 490 -7.78 18.17 -3.09
C SER A 490 -9.03 19.04 -2.89
N GLY A 491 -9.34 19.39 -1.64
CA GLY A 491 -10.56 20.13 -1.31
C GLY A 491 -11.84 19.33 -1.52
N SER A 492 -11.75 17.99 -1.38
CA SER A 492 -12.88 17.07 -1.45
C SER A 492 -13.11 16.37 -0.12
N VAL A 493 -14.34 15.93 0.12
CA VAL A 493 -14.66 15.01 1.22
C VAL A 493 -14.01 13.65 0.94
N GLN A 494 -13.41 13.05 1.97
CA GLN A 494 -12.84 11.70 1.90
C GLN A 494 -13.97 10.67 2.06
N ALA A 495 -14.25 9.88 1.01
CA ALA A 495 -15.40 8.98 0.96
C ALA A 495 -15.43 7.94 2.10
N ILE A 496 -14.29 7.30 2.42
CA ILE A 496 -14.22 6.31 3.50
C ILE A 496 -14.55 6.94 4.86
N SER A 497 -13.99 8.13 5.11
CA SER A 497 -14.26 8.88 6.34
C SER A 497 -15.73 9.28 6.42
N GLU A 498 -16.30 9.81 5.32
CA GLU A 498 -17.71 10.17 5.26
C GLU A 498 -18.62 8.97 5.55
N ASP A 499 -18.43 7.85 4.86
CA ASP A 499 -19.28 6.68 5.02
C ASP A 499 -19.12 6.04 6.41
N TRP A 500 -17.89 5.97 6.94
CA TRP A 500 -17.65 5.47 8.30
C TRP A 500 -18.41 6.28 9.35
N TYR A 501 -18.26 7.61 9.33
CA TYR A 501 -18.92 8.46 10.30
C TYR A 501 -20.44 8.50 10.11
N LYS A 502 -20.91 8.57 8.86
CA LYS A 502 -22.34 8.61 8.54
C LYS A 502 -23.06 7.34 8.96
N TYR A 503 -22.50 6.17 8.65
CA TYR A 503 -23.19 4.89 8.79
C TYR A 503 -22.85 4.13 10.06
N ALA A 504 -21.58 4.04 10.44
CA ALA A 504 -21.16 3.26 11.61
C ALA A 504 -21.17 4.08 12.91
N VAL A 505 -20.68 5.33 12.88
CA VAL A 505 -20.50 6.14 14.10
C VAL A 505 -21.77 6.88 14.52
N VAL A 506 -22.29 7.71 13.62
CA VAL A 506 -23.43 8.59 13.89
C VAL A 506 -24.76 7.91 13.54
N ASN A 507 -24.74 6.98 12.57
CA ASN A 507 -25.93 6.29 12.06
C ASN A 507 -27.04 7.26 11.66
N ASN A 508 -26.68 8.26 10.83
CA ASN A 508 -27.57 9.30 10.34
C ASN A 508 -27.22 9.67 8.91
N SER A 509 -28.09 9.32 7.96
CA SER A 509 -27.90 9.60 6.54
C SER A 509 -27.90 11.09 6.17
N ASN A 510 -28.29 11.99 7.07
CA ASN A 510 -28.22 13.44 6.89
C ASN A 510 -26.98 14.08 7.55
N TRP A 511 -26.07 13.29 8.13
CA TRP A 511 -24.82 13.80 8.68
C TRP A 511 -23.93 14.34 7.53
N ASP A 512 -23.33 15.51 7.76
CA ASP A 512 -22.47 16.20 6.79
C ASP A 512 -21.00 16.11 7.24
N ALA A 513 -20.14 15.57 6.38
CA ALA A 513 -18.72 15.44 6.65
C ALA A 513 -18.01 16.79 6.87
N LEU A 514 -18.58 17.88 6.38
CA LEU A 514 -18.03 19.22 6.60
C LEU A 514 -18.20 19.69 8.06
N ASP A 515 -19.16 19.11 8.80
CA ASP A 515 -19.46 19.45 10.19
C ASP A 515 -18.78 18.50 11.20
N MET A 516 -17.99 17.53 10.72
CA MET A 516 -17.31 16.55 11.57
C MET A 516 -16.46 17.23 12.67
N GLY A 517 -16.58 16.76 13.91
CA GLY A 517 -15.87 17.37 15.03
C GLY A 517 -15.59 16.44 16.21
N GLN A 518 -15.24 17.07 17.33
CA GLN A 518 -14.78 16.38 18.55
C GLN A 518 -15.80 15.39 19.12
N ASP A 519 -17.09 15.73 19.06
CA ASP A 519 -18.16 14.83 19.51
C ASP A 519 -18.24 13.56 18.65
N ASP A 520 -18.00 13.67 17.34
CA ASP A 520 -17.95 12.52 16.44
C ASP A 520 -16.73 11.65 16.72
N TYR A 521 -15.56 12.26 16.94
CA TYR A 521 -14.32 11.53 17.28
C TYR A 521 -14.50 10.71 18.56
N ALA A 522 -14.97 11.36 19.64
CA ALA A 522 -15.25 10.68 20.90
C ALA A 522 -16.33 9.60 20.76
N LYS A 523 -17.30 9.79 19.86
CA LYS A 523 -18.32 8.78 19.56
C LYS A 523 -17.74 7.54 18.88
N ALA A 524 -16.81 7.72 17.94
CA ALA A 524 -16.12 6.62 17.28
C ALA A 524 -15.33 5.79 18.32
N ASP A 525 -14.61 6.45 19.22
CA ASP A 525 -13.87 5.78 20.31
C ASP A 525 -14.80 4.97 21.23
N GLN A 526 -15.95 5.54 21.58
CA GLN A 526 -16.96 4.85 22.40
C GLN A 526 -17.48 3.57 21.73
N LEU A 527 -17.55 3.55 20.40
CA LEU A 527 -18.08 2.44 19.62
C LEU A 527 -17.02 1.43 19.19
N ASP A 528 -15.73 1.67 19.46
CA ASP A 528 -14.65 0.83 18.95
C ASP A 528 -14.86 -0.66 19.31
N ALA A 529 -15.12 -0.95 20.58
CA ALA A 529 -15.40 -2.32 21.05
C ALA A 529 -16.69 -2.92 20.47
N TYR A 530 -17.70 -2.10 20.19
CA TYR A 530 -18.93 -2.55 19.52
C TYR A 530 -18.65 -2.96 18.06
N HIS A 531 -17.74 -2.26 17.40
CA HIS A 531 -17.25 -2.56 16.05
C HIS A 531 -16.06 -3.55 16.03
N GLY A 532 -15.88 -4.36 17.09
CA GLY A 532 -14.86 -5.41 17.11
C GLY A 532 -13.43 -4.91 17.38
N ASN A 533 -13.29 -3.75 18.03
CA ASN A 533 -12.04 -2.99 18.17
C ASN A 533 -11.42 -2.72 16.78
N VAL A 534 -12.22 -2.10 15.91
CA VAL A 534 -11.85 -1.78 14.52
C VAL A 534 -10.63 -0.87 14.43
N SER A 535 -10.35 -0.08 15.47
CA SER A 535 -9.09 0.68 15.62
C SER A 535 -7.86 -0.21 15.37
N GLY A 536 -7.88 -1.47 15.81
CA GLY A 536 -6.77 -2.41 15.65
C GLY A 536 -5.47 -1.88 16.25
N TYR A 537 -5.55 -1.17 17.38
CA TYR A 537 -4.45 -0.43 17.99
C TYR A 537 -4.04 -0.95 19.38
N ASP A 538 -4.24 -2.24 19.66
CA ASP A 538 -3.82 -2.87 20.92
C ASP A 538 -2.29 -3.06 20.95
N GLY A 539 -1.66 -2.69 22.06
CA GLY A 539 -0.22 -2.82 22.26
C GLY A 539 0.19 -4.19 22.84
N ASP A 540 -0.74 -4.98 23.36
CA ASP A 540 -0.41 -6.30 23.92
C ASP A 540 -0.31 -7.36 22.81
N LEU A 541 0.92 -7.64 22.39
CA LEU A 541 1.25 -8.73 21.46
C LEU A 541 1.85 -9.95 22.18
N SER A 542 1.67 -10.09 23.49
CA SER A 542 2.30 -11.16 24.27
C SER A 542 1.89 -12.56 23.79
N ALA A 543 0.63 -12.74 23.37
CA ALA A 543 0.14 -14.00 22.83
C ALA A 543 0.78 -14.35 21.48
N PHE A 544 0.91 -13.37 20.57
CA PHE A 544 1.58 -13.54 19.28
C PHE A 544 3.08 -13.84 19.44
N GLN A 545 3.76 -13.08 20.31
CA GLN A 545 5.15 -13.33 20.66
C GLN A 545 5.32 -14.74 21.25
N SER A 546 4.44 -15.15 22.17
CA SER A 546 4.51 -16.47 22.82
C SER A 546 4.23 -17.62 21.85
N ALA A 547 3.41 -17.39 20.81
CA ALA A 547 3.18 -18.33 19.73
C ALA A 547 4.39 -18.45 18.78
N GLY A 548 5.40 -17.58 18.92
CA GLY A 548 6.60 -17.55 18.08
C GLY A 548 6.44 -16.71 16.80
N GLY A 549 5.35 -15.98 16.66
CA GLY A 549 5.03 -15.20 15.48
C GLY A 549 6.03 -14.07 15.22
N LYS A 550 6.32 -13.78 13.95
CA LYS A 550 7.17 -12.68 13.50
C LYS A 550 6.36 -11.64 12.74
N LEU A 551 6.39 -10.39 13.17
CA LEU A 551 5.72 -9.25 12.54
C LEU A 551 6.77 -8.32 11.90
N LEU A 552 6.79 -8.30 10.58
CA LEU A 552 7.62 -7.42 9.77
C LEU A 552 6.75 -6.28 9.22
N MET A 553 6.90 -5.10 9.80
CA MET A 553 6.20 -3.90 9.38
C MET A 553 7.06 -3.05 8.45
N TYR A 554 6.44 -2.38 7.49
CA TYR A 554 7.09 -1.31 6.73
C TYR A 554 6.13 -0.15 6.48
N HIS A 555 6.65 1.05 6.28
CA HIS A 555 5.82 2.22 5.95
C HIS A 555 6.62 3.23 5.13
N GLY A 556 5.98 3.81 4.12
CA GLY A 556 6.57 4.86 3.29
C GLY A 556 6.68 6.20 4.03
N MET A 557 7.86 6.82 4.01
CA MET A 557 8.06 8.15 4.63
C MET A 557 7.45 9.30 3.82
N ALA A 558 7.02 9.03 2.59
CA ALA A 558 6.28 9.97 1.74
C ALA A 558 4.82 9.53 1.54
N ASP A 559 4.27 8.71 2.44
CA ASP A 559 2.90 8.18 2.34
C ASP A 559 1.85 9.30 2.45
N PRO A 560 1.05 9.54 1.39
CA PRO A 560 0.07 10.62 1.33
C PRO A 560 -1.30 10.29 1.98
N LEU A 561 -1.57 9.02 2.28
CA LEU A 561 -2.89 8.54 2.71
C LEU A 561 -2.90 8.12 4.17
N VAL A 562 -1.80 7.53 4.64
CA VAL A 562 -1.64 7.11 6.04
C VAL A 562 -0.30 7.61 6.52
N SER A 563 -0.28 8.55 7.45
CA SER A 563 0.99 9.06 8.00
C SER A 563 1.77 7.96 8.72
N GLU A 564 3.06 7.80 8.41
CA GLU A 564 3.94 6.81 9.05
C GLU A 564 3.99 6.94 10.57
N GLY A 565 3.76 8.15 11.10
CA GLY A 565 3.76 8.38 12.54
C GLY A 565 2.81 7.45 13.29
N VAL A 566 1.75 6.93 12.66
CA VAL A 566 0.79 6.02 13.31
C VAL A 566 1.42 4.67 13.66
N VAL A 567 2.26 4.13 12.77
CA VAL A 567 2.94 2.85 13.00
C VAL A 567 4.18 3.02 13.87
N GLN A 568 4.87 4.15 13.79
CA GLN A 568 5.92 4.49 14.76
C GLN A 568 5.31 4.58 16.17
N ARG A 569 4.17 5.26 16.33
CA ARG A 569 3.43 5.34 17.60
C ARG A 569 2.98 3.96 18.08
N TYR A 570 2.53 3.08 17.18
CA TYR A 570 2.17 1.71 17.52
C TYR A 570 3.37 0.92 18.05
N TYR A 571 4.53 1.01 17.39
CA TYR A 571 5.77 0.37 17.85
C TYR A 571 6.13 0.81 19.27
N LEU A 572 6.02 2.11 19.57
CA LEU A 572 6.25 2.65 20.91
C LEU A 572 5.23 2.11 21.92
N LYS A 573 3.96 2.06 21.55
CA LYS A 573 2.88 1.51 22.38
C LYS A 573 3.14 0.05 22.75
N VAL A 574 3.50 -0.80 21.78
CA VAL A 574 3.83 -2.22 22.04
C VAL A 574 5.02 -2.34 22.99
N ALA A 575 6.10 -1.61 22.71
CA ALA A 575 7.29 -1.62 23.56
C ALA A 575 6.97 -1.21 25.01
N GLN A 576 6.12 -0.20 25.19
CA GLN A 576 5.67 0.26 26.50
C GLN A 576 4.76 -0.77 27.19
N THR A 577 3.75 -1.30 26.49
CA THR A 577 2.78 -2.27 27.02
C THR A 577 3.46 -3.55 27.49
N LEU A 578 4.42 -4.06 26.71
CA LEU A 578 5.17 -5.27 27.06
C LEU A 578 6.34 -5.00 28.01
N GLY A 579 6.72 -3.72 28.21
CA GLY A 579 7.86 -3.34 29.05
C GLY A 579 9.21 -3.80 28.48
N ILE A 580 9.36 -3.77 27.15
CA ILE A 580 10.55 -4.26 26.44
C ILE A 580 11.26 -3.13 25.67
N SER A 581 12.58 -3.25 25.54
CA SER A 581 13.40 -2.37 24.70
C SER A 581 13.30 -2.75 23.22
N ASN A 582 13.89 -1.95 22.34
CA ASN A 582 14.05 -2.29 20.93
C ASN A 582 14.72 -3.66 20.71
N SER A 583 15.67 -4.07 21.56
CA SER A 583 16.26 -5.41 21.48
C SER A 583 15.27 -6.54 21.78
N GLY A 584 14.29 -6.32 22.67
CA GLY A 584 13.21 -7.28 22.91
C GLY A 584 12.17 -7.26 21.80
N MET A 585 11.90 -6.09 21.22
CA MET A 585 11.08 -5.98 20.01
C MET A 585 11.72 -6.76 18.85
N ASP A 586 13.03 -6.63 18.65
CA ASP A 586 13.78 -7.25 17.53
C ASP A 586 13.66 -8.79 17.46
N GLU A 587 13.20 -9.45 18.53
CA GLU A 587 12.93 -10.89 18.58
C GLU A 587 11.69 -11.28 17.76
N PHE A 588 10.70 -10.40 17.63
CA PHE A 588 9.41 -10.73 17.01
C PHE A 588 8.75 -9.60 16.20
N LEU A 589 9.14 -8.34 16.36
CA LEU A 589 8.58 -7.19 15.66
C LEU A 589 9.68 -6.25 15.15
N ARG A 590 9.75 -6.07 13.84
CA ARG A 590 10.65 -5.10 13.18
C ARG A 590 9.84 -4.15 12.29
N LEU A 591 10.08 -2.85 12.41
CA LEU A 591 9.49 -1.81 11.56
C LEU A 591 10.56 -1.22 10.65
N PHE A 592 10.31 -1.14 9.35
CA PHE A 592 11.17 -0.48 8.37
C PHE A 592 10.53 0.81 7.86
N ARG A 593 11.26 1.93 8.01
CA ARG A 593 10.84 3.24 7.50
C ARG A 593 11.46 3.43 6.12
N ILE A 594 10.64 3.43 5.08
CA ILE A 594 11.11 3.40 3.69
C ILE A 594 11.17 4.82 3.15
N SER A 595 12.38 5.34 2.96
CA SER A 595 12.59 6.70 2.47
C SER A 595 12.05 6.88 1.06
N GLY A 596 11.36 8.01 0.84
CA GLY A 596 10.79 8.39 -0.47
C GLY A 596 9.73 7.44 -1.05
N MET A 597 9.27 6.43 -0.30
CA MET A 597 8.17 5.56 -0.71
C MET A 597 6.82 6.21 -0.38
N ALA A 598 5.91 6.21 -1.36
CA ALA A 598 4.52 6.62 -1.18
C ALA A 598 3.65 5.47 -0.64
N HIS A 599 2.32 5.55 -0.74
CA HIS A 599 1.42 4.55 -0.18
C HIS A 599 1.51 3.19 -0.90
N CYS A 600 2.09 2.19 -0.25
CA CYS A 600 2.23 0.79 -0.73
C CYS A 600 2.95 0.58 -2.08
N GLY A 601 3.33 1.64 -2.80
CA GLY A 601 3.82 1.51 -4.17
C GLY A 601 2.72 1.23 -5.20
N VAL A 602 1.46 1.55 -4.89
CA VAL A 602 0.29 1.18 -5.71
C VAL A 602 -0.42 2.40 -6.31
N GLY A 603 -1.34 2.18 -7.25
CA GLY A 603 -2.19 3.25 -7.79
C GLY A 603 -1.47 4.26 -8.69
N GLY A 604 -0.31 3.89 -9.24
CA GLY A 604 0.49 4.76 -10.11
C GLY A 604 1.30 5.82 -9.36
N ILE A 605 1.33 5.76 -8.03
CA ILE A 605 2.13 6.64 -7.18
C ILE A 605 2.99 5.78 -6.26
N SER A 606 4.26 5.70 -6.61
CA SER A 606 5.26 4.88 -5.92
C SER A 606 6.17 5.67 -4.99
N GLY A 607 6.36 6.96 -5.30
CA GLY A 607 7.34 7.83 -4.66
C GLY A 607 8.71 7.82 -5.37
N ALA A 608 9.58 8.74 -4.95
CA ALA A 608 10.90 8.95 -5.54
C ALA A 608 11.96 7.94 -5.04
N GLY A 609 11.73 7.32 -3.89
CA GLY A 609 12.68 6.47 -3.18
C GLY A 609 12.86 5.07 -3.75
N ALA A 610 13.78 4.30 -3.16
CA ALA A 610 13.98 2.88 -3.47
C ALA A 610 12.89 2.04 -2.79
N TRP A 611 11.70 2.05 -3.37
CA TRP A 611 10.47 1.55 -2.75
C TRP A 611 10.15 0.07 -3.06
N MET A 612 10.80 -0.55 -4.05
CA MET A 612 10.49 -1.94 -4.42
C MET A 612 11.34 -2.93 -3.63
N PHE A 613 10.69 -3.88 -2.96
CA PHE A 613 11.33 -4.97 -2.21
C PHE A 613 10.42 -6.21 -2.15
N GLY A 614 9.63 -6.47 -3.19
CA GLY A 614 8.77 -7.67 -3.30
C GLY A 614 7.48 -7.65 -2.46
N GLN A 615 7.04 -6.48 -1.99
CA GLN A 615 5.86 -6.34 -1.12
C GLN A 615 4.50 -6.49 -1.83
N ASN A 616 4.50 -6.56 -3.15
CA ASN A 616 3.36 -6.87 -4.01
C ASN A 616 3.90 -7.29 -5.40
N GLU A 617 3.00 -7.72 -6.29
CA GLU A 617 3.37 -8.17 -7.64
C GLU A 617 4.17 -7.10 -8.43
N ALA A 618 3.79 -5.82 -8.34
CA ALA A 618 4.47 -4.74 -9.04
C ALA A 618 5.91 -4.50 -8.56
N ALA A 619 6.23 -4.93 -7.34
CA ALA A 619 7.57 -4.84 -6.75
C ALA A 619 8.34 -6.18 -6.80
N ALA A 620 7.79 -7.22 -7.44
CA ALA A 620 8.38 -8.56 -7.46
C ALA A 620 9.76 -8.63 -8.14
N ALA A 621 10.04 -7.69 -9.05
CA ALA A 621 11.32 -7.60 -9.77
C ALA A 621 12.48 -7.00 -8.94
N ALA A 622 12.23 -6.58 -7.69
CA ALA A 622 13.26 -6.03 -6.82
C ALA A 622 14.42 -7.01 -6.58
N SER A 623 15.59 -6.48 -6.21
CA SER A 623 16.77 -7.31 -5.94
C SER A 623 16.66 -8.15 -4.65
N VAL A 624 15.79 -7.73 -3.74
CA VAL A 624 15.44 -8.44 -2.50
C VAL A 624 13.92 -8.54 -2.42
N ASN A 625 13.44 -9.68 -1.92
CA ASN A 625 12.03 -9.94 -1.72
C ASN A 625 11.73 -10.09 -0.22
N ILE A 626 10.84 -9.25 0.30
CA ILE A 626 10.42 -9.22 1.70
C ILE A 626 9.73 -10.51 2.14
N ILE A 627 9.12 -11.27 1.22
CA ILE A 627 8.55 -12.59 1.50
C ILE A 627 9.65 -13.58 1.86
N ASP A 628 10.79 -13.56 1.15
CA ASP A 628 11.94 -14.42 1.46
C ASP A 628 12.62 -13.98 2.76
N VAL A 629 12.70 -12.66 2.99
CA VAL A 629 13.23 -12.10 4.23
C VAL A 629 12.41 -12.55 5.46
N LEU A 630 11.08 -12.53 5.37
CA LEU A 630 10.22 -13.00 6.45
C LEU A 630 10.33 -14.51 6.66
N GLN A 631 10.37 -15.31 5.59
CA GLN A 631 10.59 -16.76 5.68
C GLN A 631 11.90 -17.08 6.41
N ASP A 632 12.98 -16.39 6.06
CA ASP A 632 14.29 -16.60 6.69
C ASP A 632 14.25 -16.27 8.19
N TRP A 633 13.48 -15.26 8.58
CA TRP A 633 13.28 -14.94 9.99
C TRP A 633 12.44 -16.00 10.71
N VAL A 634 11.29 -16.40 10.16
CA VAL A 634 10.38 -17.38 10.79
C VAL A 634 11.03 -18.76 10.89
N GLU A 635 11.69 -19.21 9.83
CA GLU A 635 12.11 -20.62 9.70
C GLU A 635 13.54 -20.86 10.17
N ARG A 636 14.38 -19.81 10.17
CA ARG A 636 15.82 -19.93 10.46
C ARG A 636 16.30 -18.93 11.51
N ASP A 637 15.39 -18.16 12.11
CA ASP A 637 15.69 -17.12 13.09
C ASP A 637 16.70 -16.08 12.56
N SER A 638 16.69 -15.85 11.24
CA SER A 638 17.60 -14.94 10.55
C SER A 638 16.90 -13.60 10.28
N ALA A 639 16.78 -12.79 11.32
CA ALA A 639 16.04 -11.53 11.27
C ALA A 639 16.80 -10.41 10.50
N PRO A 640 16.12 -9.61 9.65
CA PRO A 640 16.76 -8.58 8.82
C PRO A 640 17.11 -7.30 9.59
N ASP A 641 18.36 -6.84 9.57
CA ASP A 641 18.71 -5.52 10.15
C ASP A 641 18.38 -4.35 9.21
N THR A 642 18.36 -4.62 7.91
CA THR A 642 18.00 -3.68 6.85
C THR A 642 17.07 -4.36 5.85
N LEU A 643 16.23 -3.58 5.18
CA LEU A 643 15.43 -4.01 4.05
C LEU A 643 15.92 -3.28 2.80
N ARG A 644 16.54 -4.00 1.86
CA ARG A 644 17.02 -3.39 0.61
C ARG A 644 15.85 -3.09 -0.29
N GLY A 645 15.70 -1.81 -0.63
CA GLY A 645 14.81 -1.36 -1.67
C GLY A 645 15.54 -1.08 -2.98
N THR A 646 14.81 -1.21 -4.08
CA THR A 646 15.27 -0.91 -5.45
C THR A 646 14.40 0.21 -6.04
N LYS A 647 15.05 1.18 -6.70
CA LYS A 647 14.38 2.12 -7.63
C LYS A 647 14.82 1.77 -9.05
N PHE A 648 13.88 1.47 -9.93
CA PHE A 648 14.16 1.37 -11.37
C PHE A 648 13.92 2.70 -12.05
N TRP A 649 14.57 2.91 -13.20
CA TRP A 649 14.26 4.06 -14.04
C TRP A 649 12.78 4.04 -14.44
N TYR A 650 12.04 5.07 -14.04
CA TYR A 650 10.59 5.18 -14.25
C TYR A 650 9.80 3.97 -13.72
N ASP A 651 10.29 3.34 -12.64
CA ASP A 651 9.69 2.13 -12.07
C ASP A 651 9.52 0.99 -13.09
N THR A 652 10.36 0.98 -14.12
CA THR A 652 10.31 -0.01 -15.20
C THR A 652 11.56 -0.90 -15.15
N GLU A 653 11.38 -2.16 -14.73
CA GLU A 653 12.46 -3.14 -14.59
C GLU A 653 13.39 -3.19 -15.82
N SER A 654 12.81 -3.26 -17.02
CA SER A 654 13.56 -3.37 -18.29
C SER A 654 14.45 -2.15 -18.61
N LEU A 655 14.29 -1.03 -17.91
CA LEU A 655 15.15 0.15 -18.02
C LEU A 655 16.34 0.13 -17.04
N GLY A 656 16.42 -0.88 -16.19
CA GLY A 656 17.51 -1.10 -15.25
C GLY A 656 17.35 -0.33 -13.94
N VAL A 657 18.12 -0.76 -12.94
CA VAL A 657 18.17 -0.14 -11.61
C VAL A 657 18.74 1.28 -11.72
N GLN A 658 18.02 2.24 -11.16
CA GLN A 658 18.47 3.62 -10.99
C GLN A 658 19.36 3.74 -9.74
N PHE A 659 18.89 3.25 -8.59
CA PHE A 659 19.65 3.17 -7.35
C PHE A 659 19.02 2.16 -6.38
N GLU A 660 19.76 1.83 -5.31
CA GLU A 660 19.29 0.97 -4.23
C GLU A 660 19.62 1.60 -2.87
N ARG A 661 18.82 1.27 -1.86
CA ARG A 661 19.00 1.74 -0.47
C ARG A 661 18.72 0.60 0.50
N ASP A 662 19.58 0.43 1.49
CA ASP A 662 19.32 -0.44 2.64
C ASP A 662 18.57 0.35 3.71
N HIS A 663 17.24 0.20 3.76
CA HIS A 663 16.40 0.89 4.73
C HIS A 663 16.60 0.28 6.11
N CYS A 664 16.95 1.10 7.09
CA CYS A 664 17.20 0.63 8.45
C CYS A 664 15.91 0.30 9.18
N ARG A 665 15.94 -0.74 10.01
CA ARG A 665 14.86 -1.00 10.97
C ARG A 665 14.80 0.12 12.03
N PHE A 666 13.61 0.57 12.38
CA PHE A 666 13.38 1.43 13.54
C PHE A 666 13.80 0.70 14.83
N PRO A 667 14.43 1.36 15.82
CA PRO A 667 14.68 2.81 15.94
C PRO A 667 15.99 3.31 15.32
N TYR A 668 16.55 2.62 14.33
CA TYR A 668 17.67 3.13 13.56
C TYR A 668 17.20 4.00 12.39
N ARG A 669 18.00 5.00 12.06
CA ARG A 669 17.82 5.89 10.91
C ARG A 669 18.80 5.53 9.80
N THR A 670 18.31 5.48 8.58
CA THR A 670 19.13 5.41 7.37
C THR A 670 19.89 6.73 7.23
N THR A 671 21.21 6.69 7.27
CA THR A 671 22.07 7.89 7.32
C THR A 671 23.19 7.78 6.30
N TYR A 672 23.33 8.80 5.45
CA TYR A 672 24.41 8.87 4.48
C TYR A 672 25.76 9.00 5.20
N ARG A 673 26.77 8.29 4.70
CA ARG A 673 28.13 8.28 5.24
C ARG A 673 29.07 9.07 4.35
N SER A 674 29.26 8.59 3.13
CA SER A 674 30.14 9.16 2.12
C SER A 674 30.07 8.32 0.84
N GLY A 675 30.47 8.88 -0.30
CA GLY A 675 30.57 8.16 -1.57
C GLY A 675 29.37 8.40 -2.48
N ASP A 676 29.15 7.48 -3.41
CA ASP A 676 28.02 7.56 -4.35
C ASP A 676 26.72 7.23 -3.62
N TYR A 677 25.86 8.23 -3.42
CA TYR A 677 24.61 8.08 -2.68
C TYR A 677 23.64 7.09 -3.34
N THR A 678 23.84 6.71 -4.61
CA THR A 678 23.04 5.69 -5.30
C THR A 678 23.37 4.26 -4.88
N GLN A 679 24.47 4.06 -4.13
CA GLN A 679 24.95 2.75 -3.69
C GLN A 679 24.56 2.48 -2.23
N PRO A 680 24.03 1.29 -1.89
CA PRO A 680 23.70 0.95 -0.50
C PRO A 680 24.87 1.09 0.48
N SER A 681 26.11 0.81 0.02
CA SER A 681 27.32 0.89 0.84
C SER A 681 27.72 2.30 1.28
N SER A 682 27.12 3.33 0.69
CA SER A 682 27.33 4.74 1.07
C SER A 682 26.48 5.17 2.26
N TRP A 683 25.61 4.28 2.76
CA TRP A 683 24.66 4.53 3.84
C TRP A 683 24.93 3.60 5.02
N GLY A 684 24.40 3.95 6.20
CA GLY A 684 24.40 3.07 7.36
C GLY A 684 23.30 3.41 8.34
N CYS A 685 23.19 2.60 9.39
CA CYS A 685 22.14 2.73 10.39
C CYS A 685 22.65 3.39 11.67
N ASP A 686 22.08 4.53 12.04
CA ASP A 686 22.35 5.22 13.30
C ASP A 686 21.19 5.06 14.27
N LEU A 687 21.47 4.61 15.50
CA LEU A 687 20.45 4.51 16.53
C LEU A 687 19.96 5.92 16.91
N ILE A 688 18.65 6.13 16.88
CA ILE A 688 18.04 7.36 17.37
C ILE A 688 18.10 7.34 18.90
N SER A 689 18.84 8.27 19.51
CA SER A 689 19.09 8.29 20.97
C SER A 689 17.80 8.32 21.80
N ASP A 690 16.84 9.12 21.37
CA ASP A 690 15.61 9.42 22.11
C ASP A 690 14.37 8.85 21.40
N TRP A 691 14.51 7.68 20.76
CA TRP A 691 13.42 7.09 19.97
C TRP A 691 12.14 6.81 20.76
N GLN A 692 12.26 6.63 22.08
CA GLN A 692 11.12 6.46 23.00
C GLN A 692 10.51 7.78 23.48
N ALA A 693 11.19 8.91 23.22
CA ALA A 693 10.67 10.22 23.59
C ALA A 693 9.50 10.57 22.67
N CYS A 694 8.36 10.90 23.26
CA CYS A 694 7.14 11.20 22.53
C CYS A 694 6.47 12.51 22.97
N GLY A 695 6.98 13.14 24.05
CA GLY A 695 6.38 14.31 24.71
C GLY A 695 6.68 15.65 24.04
N VAL A 696 6.43 16.76 24.76
CA VAL A 696 6.73 18.12 24.27
C VAL A 696 8.20 18.23 23.84
N GLY A 697 8.44 18.57 22.58
CA GLY A 697 9.79 18.73 22.01
C GLY A 697 10.35 17.47 21.35
N ALA A 698 9.66 16.32 21.42
CA ALA A 698 9.96 15.17 20.58
C ALA A 698 9.49 15.43 19.14
N MET A 699 10.29 15.03 18.16
CA MET A 699 10.01 15.16 16.74
C MET A 699 10.08 13.76 16.10
N PRO A 700 8.93 13.17 15.68
CA PRO A 700 7.57 13.69 15.84
C PRO A 700 7.03 13.48 17.26
N ARG A 701 6.11 14.35 17.69
CA ARG A 701 5.40 14.17 18.95
C ARG A 701 4.32 13.10 18.79
N LEU A 702 4.65 11.88 19.16
CA LEU A 702 3.80 10.70 18.98
C LEU A 702 3.05 10.25 20.24
N CYS A 703 2.93 11.11 21.25
CA CYS A 703 2.08 10.85 22.40
C CYS A 703 1.33 12.09 22.86
N ASN A 704 0.54 11.95 23.93
CA ASN A 704 -0.35 12.98 24.42
C ASN A 704 0.39 14.25 24.84
N VAL A 705 -0.37 15.33 25.06
CA VAL A 705 0.24 16.61 25.38
C VAL A 705 1.08 16.56 26.67
N ASP A 706 0.71 15.69 27.59
CA ASP A 706 1.41 15.45 28.86
C ASP A 706 2.55 14.42 28.78
N GLY A 707 2.74 13.76 27.63
CA GLY A 707 3.76 12.73 27.44
C GLY A 707 3.30 11.29 27.68
N THR A 708 2.00 11.05 27.89
CA THR A 708 1.43 9.70 28.08
C THR A 708 0.95 9.07 26.77
N PHE A 709 0.85 7.73 26.73
CA PHE A 709 0.19 6.98 25.66
C PHE A 709 -1.20 6.48 26.05
N ASP A 710 -1.59 6.65 27.32
CA ASP A 710 -2.89 6.26 27.84
C ASP A 710 -3.96 7.22 27.33
N ALA A 711 -5.08 6.70 26.81
CA ALA A 711 -6.24 7.51 26.43
C ALA A 711 -7.06 7.94 27.66
#